data_AF-A0A943Q2Z5-F1
#
_entry.id   AF-A0A943Q2Z5-F1
#
_cell.length_a   1.000
_cell.length_b   1.000
_cell.length_c   1.000
_cell.angle_alpha   90.00
_cell.angle_beta   90.00
_cell.angle_gamma   90.00
#
_symmetry.space_group_name_H-M   'P 1'
#
loop_
_entity.id
_entity.type
_entity.pdbx_description
1 polymer ?
#
loop_
_entity_poly.entity_id
_entity_poly.type
_entity_poly.pdbx_seq_one_letter_code
_entity_poly.pdbx_strand_id
1 'polypeptide(L)'
;MTKEDVLNALREGDKTPEELMNLSPVSNETFIRIMKDLIFSGLVCYDGDKYRDIEHDRLHLCQVVLKKASFVYMRLLREDHMDVRLSGADAMTLLLGDYVYVYVDIDKFGPRNCTFVATLKPVEEIKGNYRLETEGESTLVIPYLEAAQVKVKVVENCAENVGIGDYCSATILERKPTEIDVRIDKMLVKAGEVGADISEIIAANDAPIHFPEEVLNEAKAIPQTLQPEDYVDRTDLREECVVTVDGDDSRDFDDAVSAKRAEYGWEIGVHIADVAHYVKPGHPLDEEAQKRGTSIYTADRVVPMLPVELSNGICSLNPNVDRLAITCRMQVGRDGKVIKSDIYPSVIRSHGRLTYRQVNEWYKNRTADNLSLEIQGMLDVLKEAGDAIRSRRTSQGAMKLDSVELHFTLDEHGFPIDVQTKTQDIAEMMIEDMMIIANCEVAKHIHALNIPTLYRIHENPPTEKLDVLKTFLKKLGLFRDFPLEVNAYTLSQFLNRIQDENVKKVVSLVMLRSMAKARYSPDEVGHFGLAEPEYLHFTSPIRRYPDTIVHRTLHDYVFNKKPYDEKARYDMMKNLGDDLSADEKRAQTIERSVDDLESSKYMSIRIGQQFHGSVVSLVDFGMFIRLDNGIEGLLPFEYVDDDHYYYDEKHLNAMGKDSKREFNIGDEIDVDIFQCDVSRRKITFCTPFFWEKSEVNLTPEMLEALKKNDVTVITKAPFFVQHHEDYRMAGGKRKFGGSTFSRFGGASNGGADNRGGKGYHVYNREALNSDYAVDIDKKNNSSEEASNNNYGERRYSTDRREGYSSDRREGGFNRDRGGYHSYHRDDNRDGEHRSFHKDDNRGSYGHSDRKEGYGHSSYGHHDNDHGHYGHSDDRRGGYGHGRDDSRGSYRRNNDRKGYHSYDSRNYNSDKSKYNNNGGNDNSSNSNN
;
A
#
# COMPACT_ATOMS: atom_id res chain seq x y z
N MET A 1 -15.69 7.17 -31.42
CA MET A 1 -14.36 7.76 -31.22
C MET A 1 -13.59 6.88 -30.23
N THR A 2 -12.35 6.57 -30.54
CA THR A 2 -11.39 5.84 -29.71
C THR A 2 -10.17 6.71 -29.41
N LYS A 3 -9.33 6.31 -28.47
CA LYS A 3 -8.04 6.98 -28.19
C LYS A 3 -7.14 7.03 -29.44
N GLU A 4 -7.10 5.93 -30.19
CA GLU A 4 -6.36 5.78 -31.45
C GLU A 4 -6.80 6.81 -32.51
N ASP A 5 -8.12 7.03 -32.66
CA ASP A 5 -8.67 7.99 -33.63
C ASP A 5 -8.20 9.42 -33.33
N VAL A 6 -8.19 9.80 -32.04
CA VAL A 6 -7.75 11.13 -31.58
C VAL A 6 -6.24 11.30 -31.82
N LEU A 7 -5.42 10.32 -31.41
CA LEU A 7 -3.97 10.39 -31.59
C LEU A 7 -3.58 10.47 -33.08
N ASN A 8 -4.24 9.69 -33.94
CA ASN A 8 -3.99 9.75 -35.37
C ASN A 8 -4.40 11.10 -35.99
N ALA A 9 -5.50 11.70 -35.54
CA ALA A 9 -5.88 13.04 -35.98
C ALA A 9 -4.88 14.12 -35.49
N LEU A 10 -4.37 14.01 -34.27
CA LEU A 10 -3.40 14.97 -33.71
C LEU A 10 -2.01 14.86 -34.35
N ARG A 11 -1.61 13.67 -34.83
CA ARG A 11 -0.41 13.48 -35.65
C ARG A 11 -0.46 14.20 -37.01
N GLU A 12 -1.65 14.55 -37.49
CA GLU A 12 -1.83 15.40 -38.68
C GLU A 12 -1.77 16.90 -38.36
N GLY A 13 -1.59 17.27 -37.09
CA GLY A 13 -1.50 18.64 -36.57
C GLY A 13 -2.66 19.02 -35.64
N ASP A 14 -2.42 20.04 -34.82
CA ASP A 14 -3.29 20.53 -33.75
C ASP A 14 -4.77 20.64 -34.14
N LYS A 15 -5.67 20.07 -33.32
CA LYS A 15 -7.12 20.07 -33.55
C LYS A 15 -7.87 20.76 -32.42
N THR A 16 -8.88 21.55 -32.78
CA THR A 16 -9.88 22.07 -31.84
C THR A 16 -10.77 20.94 -31.28
N PRO A 17 -11.47 21.15 -30.14
CA PRO A 17 -12.46 20.21 -29.64
C PRO A 17 -13.55 19.86 -30.67
N GLU A 18 -14.00 20.84 -31.46
CA GLU A 18 -15.01 20.64 -32.50
C GLU A 18 -14.49 19.75 -33.64
N GLU A 19 -13.26 19.97 -34.11
CA GLU A 19 -12.63 19.12 -35.14
C GLU A 19 -12.49 17.67 -34.68
N LEU A 20 -12.12 17.42 -33.42
CA LEU A 20 -12.07 16.06 -32.87
C LEU A 20 -13.46 15.44 -32.72
N MET A 21 -14.44 16.18 -32.18
CA MET A 21 -15.84 15.69 -32.08
C MET A 21 -16.43 15.32 -33.45
N ASN A 22 -16.06 16.03 -34.51
CA ASN A 22 -16.49 15.75 -35.88
C ASN A 22 -15.90 14.46 -36.49
N LEU A 23 -14.82 13.89 -35.92
CA LEU A 23 -14.25 12.62 -36.39
C LEU A 23 -15.20 11.43 -36.18
N SER A 24 -15.94 11.43 -35.07
CA SER A 24 -16.86 10.36 -34.72
C SER A 24 -17.81 10.83 -33.61
N PRO A 25 -19.14 10.87 -33.85
CA PRO A 25 -20.10 11.37 -32.88
C PRO A 25 -20.11 10.48 -31.62
N VAL A 26 -19.87 11.11 -30.47
CA VAL A 26 -19.93 10.53 -29.12
C VAL A 26 -20.60 11.53 -28.18
N SER A 27 -21.02 11.10 -26.98
CA SER A 27 -21.53 12.06 -25.98
C SER A 27 -20.40 12.96 -25.47
N ASN A 28 -20.73 14.19 -25.06
CA ASN A 28 -19.77 15.13 -24.48
C ASN A 28 -19.02 14.53 -23.28
N GLU A 29 -19.69 13.76 -22.43
CA GLU A 29 -19.07 13.06 -21.30
C GLU A 29 -18.04 12.03 -21.77
N THR A 30 -18.35 11.25 -22.81
CA THR A 30 -17.42 10.27 -23.38
C THR A 30 -16.22 10.96 -24.01
N PHE A 31 -16.42 12.07 -24.72
CA PHE A 31 -15.34 12.90 -25.26
C PHE A 31 -14.45 13.43 -24.13
N ILE A 32 -15.03 14.08 -23.12
CA ILE A 32 -14.31 14.64 -21.97
C ILE A 32 -13.51 13.54 -21.25
N ARG A 33 -14.08 12.34 -21.08
CA ARG A 33 -13.37 11.19 -20.48
C ARG A 33 -12.18 10.73 -21.33
N ILE A 34 -12.35 10.57 -22.63
CA ILE A 34 -11.27 10.20 -23.56
C ILE A 34 -10.15 11.25 -23.54
N MET A 35 -10.50 12.54 -23.60
CA MET A 35 -9.49 13.61 -23.60
C MET A 35 -8.80 13.75 -22.25
N LYS A 36 -9.51 13.61 -21.12
CA LYS A 36 -8.89 13.58 -19.78
C LYS A 36 -7.88 12.43 -19.68
N ASP A 37 -8.25 11.23 -20.08
CA ASP A 37 -7.35 10.07 -20.07
C ASP A 37 -6.11 10.30 -20.95
N LEU A 38 -6.28 10.78 -22.19
CA LEU A 38 -5.16 11.10 -23.10
C LEU A 38 -4.25 12.21 -22.56
N ILE A 39 -4.81 13.17 -21.82
CA ILE A 39 -4.05 14.22 -21.14
C ILE A 39 -3.27 13.64 -19.95
N PHE A 40 -3.94 12.96 -19.02
CA PHE A 40 -3.32 12.46 -17.79
C PHE A 40 -2.39 11.25 -18.01
N SER A 41 -2.48 10.57 -19.15
CA SER A 41 -1.47 9.61 -19.63
C SER A 41 -0.24 10.28 -20.29
N GLY A 42 -0.22 11.62 -20.42
CA GLY A 42 0.89 12.36 -21.00
C GLY A 42 1.05 12.18 -22.51
N LEU A 43 -0.03 11.83 -23.22
CA LEU A 43 -0.04 11.67 -24.68
C LEU A 43 -0.49 12.93 -25.41
N VAL A 44 -1.43 13.69 -24.83
CA VAL A 44 -2.03 14.88 -25.42
C VAL A 44 -1.91 16.09 -24.49
N CYS A 45 -1.63 17.27 -25.03
CA CYS A 45 -1.77 18.53 -24.30
C CYS A 45 -2.94 19.35 -24.85
N TYR A 46 -3.48 20.24 -24.02
CA TYR A 46 -4.51 21.21 -24.40
C TYR A 46 -4.03 22.60 -23.99
N ASP A 47 -4.00 23.55 -24.92
CA ASP A 47 -3.49 24.90 -24.68
C ASP A 47 -4.58 25.94 -24.34
N GLY A 48 -5.84 25.51 -24.33
CA GLY A 48 -7.02 26.38 -24.16
C GLY A 48 -7.85 26.58 -25.42
N ASP A 49 -7.27 26.35 -26.60
CA ASP A 49 -7.92 26.42 -27.93
C ASP A 49 -7.86 25.06 -28.65
N LYS A 50 -6.69 24.41 -28.63
CA LYS A 50 -6.41 23.17 -29.37
C LYS A 50 -5.75 22.11 -28.53
N TYR A 51 -6.03 20.87 -28.93
CA TYR A 51 -5.29 19.69 -28.53
C TYR A 51 -4.10 19.49 -29.45
N ARG A 52 -2.98 19.00 -28.90
CA ARG A 52 -1.76 18.65 -29.65
C ARG A 52 -1.17 17.34 -29.14
N ASP A 53 -0.45 16.64 -30.02
CA ASP A 53 0.33 15.45 -29.66
C ASP A 53 1.64 15.86 -28.96
N ILE A 54 1.89 15.28 -27.78
CA ILE A 54 3.08 15.56 -26.96
C ILE A 54 4.35 14.90 -27.54
N GLU A 55 4.21 13.83 -28.34
CA GLU A 55 5.30 12.97 -28.83
C GLU A 55 6.42 13.69 -29.60
N HIS A 56 6.14 14.88 -30.14
CA HIS A 56 7.03 15.56 -31.10
C HIS A 56 7.83 16.75 -30.52
N ASP A 57 7.51 17.25 -29.31
CA ASP A 57 7.93 18.59 -28.87
C ASP A 57 8.95 18.65 -27.72
N ARG A 58 9.46 17.50 -27.21
CA ARG A 58 10.21 17.39 -25.92
C ARG A 58 9.44 17.93 -24.70
N LEU A 59 8.13 18.11 -24.86
CA LEU A 59 7.20 18.46 -23.79
C LEU A 59 6.86 17.18 -23.03
N HIS A 60 6.78 17.25 -21.71
CA HIS A 60 6.38 16.10 -20.89
C HIS A 60 5.39 16.57 -19.83
N LEU A 61 4.34 15.78 -19.59
CA LEU A 61 3.51 15.93 -18.40
C LEU A 61 4.18 15.19 -17.25
N CYS A 62 4.45 15.92 -16.17
CA CYS A 62 5.07 15.41 -14.97
C CYS A 62 4.18 15.68 -13.74
N GLN A 63 4.26 14.80 -12.74
CA GLN A 63 3.67 15.04 -11.43
C GLN A 63 4.77 15.38 -10.42
N VAL A 64 4.60 16.42 -9.61
CA VAL A 64 5.57 16.78 -8.56
C VAL A 64 5.53 15.73 -7.44
N VAL A 65 6.65 15.03 -7.21
CA VAL A 65 6.77 13.91 -6.25
C VAL A 65 7.66 14.23 -5.04
N LEU A 66 8.51 15.26 -5.12
CA LEU A 66 9.29 15.73 -3.98
C LEU A 66 9.49 17.25 -4.03
N LYS A 67 9.33 17.94 -2.90
CA LYS A 67 9.63 19.36 -2.74
C LYS A 67 10.79 19.60 -1.77
N LYS A 68 11.70 20.50 -2.14
CA LYS A 68 12.70 21.16 -1.28
C LYS A 68 12.56 22.68 -1.42
N ALA A 69 13.32 23.44 -0.64
CA ALA A 69 13.24 24.90 -0.59
C ALA A 69 13.51 25.61 -1.94
N SER A 70 14.39 25.06 -2.80
CA SER A 70 14.83 25.71 -4.05
C SER A 70 14.66 24.85 -5.31
N PHE A 71 14.10 23.65 -5.17
CA PHE A 71 13.90 22.70 -6.28
C PHE A 71 12.83 21.67 -5.95
N VAL A 72 12.27 21.06 -7.00
CA VAL A 72 11.36 19.92 -6.92
C VAL A 72 11.90 18.74 -7.74
N TYR A 73 11.55 17.52 -7.38
CA TYR A 73 11.57 16.37 -8.29
C TYR A 73 10.16 16.09 -8.79
N MET A 74 10.05 15.74 -10.07
CA MET A 74 8.79 15.52 -10.77
C MET A 74 8.92 14.27 -11.62
N ARG A 75 7.94 13.40 -11.56
CA ARG A 75 7.90 12.12 -12.25
C ARG A 75 7.28 12.26 -13.63
N LEU A 76 7.97 11.80 -14.68
CA LEU A 76 7.37 11.68 -16.00
C LEU A 76 6.25 10.63 -15.97
N LEU A 77 5.12 10.93 -16.59
CA LEU A 77 4.00 9.99 -16.67
C LEU A 77 4.15 8.97 -17.82
N ARG A 78 5.04 9.24 -18.80
CA ARG A 78 5.18 8.44 -20.03
C ARG A 78 6.49 7.65 -20.15
N GLU A 79 7.60 8.13 -19.62
CA GLU A 79 8.92 7.48 -19.73
C GLU A 79 9.33 6.83 -18.41
N ASP A 80 9.04 5.53 -18.27
CA ASP A 80 9.45 4.61 -17.19
C ASP A 80 9.44 5.21 -15.76
N HIS A 81 8.53 6.16 -15.53
CA HIS A 81 8.43 6.93 -14.29
C HIS A 81 9.74 7.59 -13.82
N MET A 82 10.58 8.03 -14.76
CA MET A 82 11.81 8.76 -14.47
C MET A 82 11.54 10.06 -13.70
N ASP A 83 12.28 10.29 -12.62
CA ASP A 83 12.19 11.50 -11.81
C ASP A 83 13.18 12.58 -12.28
N VAL A 84 12.66 13.78 -12.58
CA VAL A 84 13.40 14.93 -13.12
C VAL A 84 13.40 16.08 -12.13
N ARG A 85 14.56 16.73 -11.98
CA ARG A 85 14.72 17.90 -11.12
C ARG A 85 14.44 19.21 -11.87
N LEU A 86 13.49 19.99 -11.37
CA LEU A 86 13.29 21.40 -11.74
C LEU A 86 13.80 22.30 -10.60
N SER A 87 14.49 23.38 -10.93
CA SER A 87 15.06 24.34 -9.96
C SER A 87 14.86 25.77 -10.45
N GLY A 88 14.85 26.74 -9.53
CA GLY A 88 14.60 28.15 -9.86
C GLY A 88 13.24 28.62 -9.34
N ALA A 89 12.80 29.81 -9.79
CA ALA A 89 11.61 30.48 -9.24
C ALA A 89 10.34 29.65 -9.37
N ASP A 90 10.10 29.04 -10.54
CA ASP A 90 8.89 28.23 -10.80
C ASP A 90 8.82 27.01 -9.85
N ALA A 91 9.96 26.39 -9.51
CA ALA A 91 10.00 25.26 -8.58
C ALA A 91 9.60 25.65 -7.15
N MET A 92 9.71 26.92 -6.76
CA MET A 92 9.42 27.36 -5.39
C MET A 92 7.91 27.39 -5.11
N THR A 93 7.06 27.70 -6.11
CA THR A 93 5.60 27.76 -5.98
C THR A 93 4.88 26.43 -6.27
N LEU A 94 5.59 25.43 -6.78
CA LEU A 94 5.06 24.08 -6.98
C LEU A 94 4.97 23.28 -5.68
N LEU A 95 3.92 22.44 -5.56
CA LEU A 95 3.59 21.61 -4.42
C LEU A 95 3.55 20.13 -4.80
N LEU A 96 3.66 19.24 -3.82
CA LEU A 96 3.50 17.80 -4.05
C LEU A 96 2.13 17.51 -4.65
N GLY A 97 2.07 16.74 -5.73
CA GLY A 97 0.82 16.39 -6.41
C GLY A 97 0.41 17.34 -7.55
N ASP A 98 1.06 18.50 -7.73
CA ASP A 98 0.84 19.34 -8.92
C ASP A 98 1.18 18.55 -10.20
N TYR A 99 0.31 18.66 -11.21
CA TYR A 99 0.60 18.17 -12.57
C TYR A 99 1.06 19.35 -13.44
N VAL A 100 2.25 19.23 -14.03
CA VAL A 100 2.95 20.32 -14.74
C VAL A 100 3.49 19.85 -16.09
N TYR A 101 3.37 20.71 -17.08
CA TYR A 101 4.07 20.58 -18.35
C TYR A 101 5.47 21.18 -18.24
N VAL A 102 6.46 20.43 -18.71
CA VAL A 102 7.86 20.82 -18.69
C VAL A 102 8.56 20.40 -19.99
N TYR A 103 9.54 21.19 -20.44
CA TYR A 103 10.49 20.72 -21.45
C TYR A 103 11.65 20.00 -20.77
N VAL A 104 12.08 18.85 -21.32
CA VAL A 104 13.20 18.06 -20.81
C VAL A 104 14.11 17.65 -21.97
N ASP A 105 15.42 17.89 -21.84
CA ASP A 105 16.43 17.36 -22.77
C ASP A 105 16.93 16.02 -22.25
N ILE A 106 16.39 14.91 -22.75
CA ILE A 106 16.77 13.56 -22.32
C ILE A 106 17.91 13.06 -23.20
N ASP A 107 19.08 12.77 -22.60
CA ASP A 107 20.24 12.21 -23.29
C ASP A 107 20.67 10.86 -22.71
N LYS A 108 21.78 10.30 -23.24
CA LYS A 108 22.28 8.97 -22.89
C LYS A 108 22.69 8.81 -21.41
N PHE A 109 22.77 9.91 -20.67
CA PHE A 109 23.07 9.96 -19.24
C PHE A 109 21.84 10.30 -18.39
N GLY A 110 20.64 10.30 -19.01
CA GLY A 110 19.37 10.64 -18.37
C GLY A 110 18.93 12.08 -18.62
N PRO A 111 17.97 12.58 -17.82
CA PRO A 111 17.34 13.88 -18.03
C PRO A 111 18.29 15.04 -17.71
N ARG A 112 18.38 16.00 -18.63
CA ARG A 112 19.08 17.27 -18.46
C ARG A 112 18.14 18.44 -18.78
N ASN A 113 18.49 19.63 -18.29
CA ASN A 113 17.82 20.90 -18.58
C ASN A 113 16.28 20.84 -18.51
N CYS A 114 15.72 20.74 -17.31
CA CYS A 114 14.27 20.85 -17.14
C CYS A 114 13.83 22.33 -17.12
N THR A 115 12.88 22.70 -17.99
CA THR A 115 12.30 24.05 -18.04
C THR A 115 10.79 23.97 -17.82
N PHE A 116 10.27 24.79 -16.91
CA PHE A 116 8.83 24.87 -16.64
C PHE A 116 8.08 25.50 -17.83
N VAL A 117 6.86 25.00 -18.11
CA VAL A 117 5.99 25.54 -19.17
C VAL A 117 4.67 26.03 -18.57
N ALA A 118 3.92 25.15 -17.92
CA ALA A 118 2.61 25.47 -17.34
C ALA A 118 2.18 24.44 -16.29
N THR A 119 1.29 24.82 -15.38
CA THR A 119 0.59 23.89 -14.49
C THR A 119 -0.71 23.44 -15.15
N LEU A 120 -0.90 22.12 -15.34
CA LEU A 120 -2.13 21.53 -15.86
C LEU A 120 -3.21 21.42 -14.78
N LYS A 121 -2.83 20.85 -13.62
CA LYS A 121 -3.72 20.65 -12.47
C LYS A 121 -2.97 21.07 -11.21
N PRO A 122 -3.20 22.29 -10.68
CA PRO A 122 -2.67 22.68 -9.39
C PRO A 122 -3.38 21.90 -8.27
N VAL A 123 -2.66 21.70 -7.17
CA VAL A 123 -3.24 21.41 -5.86
C VAL A 123 -3.97 22.66 -5.35
N GLU A 124 -5.28 22.56 -5.16
CA GLU A 124 -6.14 23.68 -4.71
C GLU A 124 -6.49 23.56 -3.21
N GLU A 125 -6.37 22.37 -2.62
CA GLU A 125 -6.62 22.09 -1.21
C GLU A 125 -5.36 21.52 -0.55
N ILE A 126 -5.05 21.94 0.68
CA ILE A 126 -4.03 21.33 1.53
C ILE A 126 -4.56 21.04 2.92
N LYS A 127 -3.93 20.08 3.61
CA LYS A 127 -4.31 19.63 4.94
C LYS A 127 -3.14 19.67 5.90
N GLY A 128 -3.38 20.17 7.11
CA GLY A 128 -2.35 20.37 8.13
C GLY A 128 -2.90 20.71 9.50
N ASN A 129 -2.06 20.60 10.54
CA ASN A 129 -2.44 20.91 11.92
C ASN A 129 -2.41 22.42 12.16
N TYR A 130 -3.46 22.97 12.74
CA TYR A 130 -3.53 24.38 13.09
C TYR A 130 -2.53 24.75 14.19
N ARG A 131 -1.73 25.80 13.96
CA ARG A 131 -0.78 26.36 14.93
C ARG A 131 -1.03 27.86 15.08
N LEU A 132 -0.79 28.37 16.29
CA LEU A 132 -0.72 29.79 16.57
C LEU A 132 0.74 30.12 16.89
N GLU A 133 1.36 30.97 16.07
CA GLU A 133 2.73 31.42 16.29
C GLU A 133 2.81 32.38 17.50
N THR A 134 4.00 32.58 18.06
CA THR A 134 4.24 33.49 19.21
C THR A 134 3.86 34.95 18.94
N GLU A 135 3.77 35.37 17.67
CA GLU A 135 3.33 36.71 17.26
C GLU A 135 1.80 36.81 17.08
N GLY A 136 1.05 35.74 17.41
CA GLY A 136 -0.42 35.67 17.27
C GLY A 136 -0.90 35.34 15.86
N GLU A 137 -0.01 34.91 14.97
CA GLU A 137 -0.34 34.58 13.58
C GLU A 137 -0.79 33.11 13.45
N SER A 138 -1.92 32.90 12.78
CA SER A 138 -2.45 31.57 12.49
C SER A 138 -1.73 30.91 11.32
N THR A 139 -1.27 29.67 11.50
CA THR A 139 -0.58 28.87 10.49
C THR A 139 -1.11 27.43 10.43
N LEU A 140 -0.85 26.73 9.32
CA LEU A 140 -0.97 25.27 9.26
C LEU A 140 0.42 24.64 9.22
N VAL A 141 0.64 23.63 10.05
CA VAL A 141 1.86 22.81 10.03
C VAL A 141 1.65 21.67 9.04
N ILE A 142 2.51 21.64 8.01
CA ILE A 142 2.53 20.59 7.00
C ILE A 142 3.99 20.13 6.87
N PRO A 143 4.36 18.91 7.31
CA PRO A 143 5.75 18.53 7.52
C PRO A 143 6.66 18.70 6.30
N TYR A 144 6.17 18.43 5.08
CA TYR A 144 6.98 18.59 3.86
C TYR A 144 7.17 20.05 3.45
N LEU A 145 6.25 20.95 3.81
CA LEU A 145 6.37 22.39 3.56
C LEU A 145 7.28 23.04 4.59
N GLU A 146 7.16 22.67 5.87
CA GLU A 146 8.09 23.14 6.92
C GLU A 146 9.52 22.67 6.63
N ALA A 147 9.72 21.42 6.20
CA ALA A 147 11.01 20.91 5.72
C ALA A 147 11.50 21.57 4.41
N ALA A 148 10.60 22.16 3.63
CA ALA A 148 10.93 22.98 2.45
C ALA A 148 11.03 24.48 2.79
N GLN A 149 10.95 24.88 4.07
CA GLN A 149 10.98 26.28 4.52
C GLN A 149 9.86 27.15 3.92
N VAL A 150 8.70 26.54 3.66
CA VAL A 150 7.49 27.22 3.19
C VAL A 150 6.47 27.30 4.33
N LYS A 151 6.09 28.51 4.71
CA LYS A 151 5.06 28.78 5.71
C LYS A 151 3.67 28.63 5.09
N VAL A 152 2.71 28.05 5.81
CA VAL A 152 1.29 28.07 5.41
C VAL A 152 0.56 29.01 6.35
N LYS A 153 0.13 30.16 5.84
CA LYS A 153 -0.51 31.24 6.59
C LYS A 153 -2.03 31.14 6.44
N VAL A 154 -2.75 31.08 7.55
CA VAL A 154 -4.20 31.10 7.55
C VAL A 154 -4.63 32.58 7.51
N VAL A 155 -5.21 33.00 6.39
CA VAL A 155 -5.71 34.38 6.21
C VAL A 155 -7.23 34.49 6.40
N GLU A 156 -7.94 33.37 6.29
CA GLU A 156 -9.39 33.27 6.53
C GLU A 156 -9.69 31.91 7.19
N ASN A 157 -10.72 31.84 8.04
CA ASN A 157 -11.18 30.59 8.64
C ASN A 157 -12.71 30.56 8.66
N CYS A 158 -13.30 29.59 7.98
CA CYS A 158 -14.74 29.34 7.94
C CYS A 158 -15.18 28.18 8.84
N ALA A 159 -14.25 27.44 9.45
CA ALA A 159 -14.56 26.33 10.34
C ALA A 159 -14.76 26.83 11.79
N GLU A 160 -15.83 26.37 12.43
CA GLU A 160 -16.11 26.66 13.83
C GLU A 160 -15.15 25.91 14.78
N ASN A 161 -14.78 26.56 15.89
CA ASN A 161 -14.06 25.94 17.02
C ASN A 161 -12.69 25.29 16.72
N VAL A 162 -12.00 25.74 15.66
CA VAL A 162 -10.60 25.36 15.38
C VAL A 162 -9.68 25.81 16.52
N GLY A 163 -8.94 24.86 17.10
CA GLY A 163 -7.97 25.04 18.17
C GLY A 163 -6.59 24.53 17.79
N ILE A 164 -5.60 24.78 18.66
CA ILE A 164 -4.19 24.41 18.43
C ILE A 164 -4.07 22.88 18.33
N GLY A 165 -3.43 22.43 17.26
CA GLY A 165 -3.22 21.02 16.90
C GLY A 165 -4.26 20.45 15.94
N ASP A 166 -5.45 21.04 15.83
CA ASP A 166 -6.55 20.48 15.04
C ASP A 166 -6.17 20.29 13.57
N TYR A 167 -6.41 19.10 13.02
CA TYR A 167 -6.12 18.81 11.63
C TYR A 167 -7.23 19.39 10.74
N CYS A 168 -6.85 20.30 9.85
CA CYS A 168 -7.78 21.09 9.04
C CYS A 168 -7.55 20.89 7.54
N SER A 169 -8.63 20.99 6.76
CA SER A 169 -8.63 21.16 5.30
C SER A 169 -8.76 22.64 4.95
N ALA A 170 -7.96 23.10 4.00
CA ALA A 170 -7.88 24.50 3.61
C ALA A 170 -7.65 24.70 2.11
N THR A 171 -8.49 25.53 1.48
CA THR A 171 -8.30 26.03 0.11
C THR A 171 -7.10 26.98 0.04
N ILE A 172 -6.23 26.76 -0.94
CA ILE A 172 -5.13 27.68 -1.28
C ILE A 172 -5.70 28.91 -2.00
N LEU A 173 -5.39 30.10 -1.48
CA LEU A 173 -5.75 31.38 -2.09
C LEU A 173 -4.60 31.99 -2.89
N GLU A 174 -3.37 31.95 -2.35
CA GLU A 174 -2.17 32.43 -3.03
C GLU A 174 -0.95 31.56 -2.71
N ARG A 175 -0.08 31.33 -3.72
CA ARG A 175 1.20 30.64 -3.54
C ARG A 175 2.36 31.58 -3.82
N LYS A 176 3.19 31.84 -2.80
CA LYS A 176 4.42 32.63 -2.87
C LYS A 176 5.63 31.68 -2.68
N PRO A 177 6.87 32.09 -3.02
CA PRO A 177 8.03 31.19 -2.97
C PRO A 177 8.35 30.59 -1.58
N THR A 178 7.96 31.27 -0.49
CA THR A 178 8.24 30.86 0.90
C THR A 178 6.99 30.92 1.81
N GLU A 179 5.82 31.24 1.25
CA GLU A 179 4.58 31.42 2.00
C GLU A 179 3.38 31.01 1.11
N ILE A 180 2.37 30.36 1.70
CA ILE A 180 1.10 30.02 1.04
C ILE A 180 -0.02 30.58 1.89
N ASP A 181 -0.86 31.43 1.31
CA ASP A 181 -2.03 31.98 1.99
C ASP A 181 -3.22 31.05 1.74
N VAL A 182 -3.89 30.64 2.82
CA VAL A 182 -5.02 29.68 2.77
C VAL A 182 -6.23 30.15 3.56
N ARG A 183 -7.40 29.65 3.15
CA ARG A 183 -8.63 29.67 3.94
C ARG A 183 -8.88 28.29 4.53
N ILE A 184 -9.04 28.17 5.84
CA ILE A 184 -9.55 26.92 6.43
C ILE A 184 -11.03 26.79 6.10
N ASP A 185 -11.41 25.71 5.43
CA ASP A 185 -12.79 25.41 5.09
C ASP A 185 -13.43 24.43 6.09
N LYS A 186 -12.67 23.46 6.61
CA LYS A 186 -13.16 22.41 7.52
C LYS A 186 -12.11 21.96 8.53
N MET A 187 -12.52 21.81 9.79
CA MET A 187 -11.82 20.95 10.76
C MET A 187 -12.12 19.49 10.39
N LEU A 188 -11.08 18.66 10.25
CA LEU A 188 -11.20 17.22 9.93
C LEU A 188 -11.03 16.36 11.17
N VAL A 189 -10.11 16.72 12.07
CA VAL A 189 -9.81 15.98 13.30
C VAL A 189 -9.53 16.96 14.44
N LYS A 190 -10.14 16.70 15.61
CA LYS A 190 -9.89 17.49 16.82
C LYS A 190 -8.65 16.98 17.55
N ALA A 191 -7.74 17.87 17.91
CA ALA A 191 -6.54 17.49 18.66
C ALA A 191 -6.86 17.13 20.12
N GLY A 192 -6.15 16.12 20.64
CA GLY A 192 -6.29 15.64 22.01
C GLY A 192 -7.42 14.64 22.24
N GLU A 193 -8.24 14.34 21.23
CA GLU A 193 -9.18 13.21 21.28
C GLU A 193 -8.44 11.86 21.15
N VAL A 194 -8.97 10.80 21.78
CA VAL A 194 -8.37 9.46 21.73
C VAL A 194 -8.41 8.92 20.29
N GLY A 195 -7.23 8.54 19.77
CA GLY A 195 -7.07 8.12 18.37
C GLY A 195 -7.17 9.26 17.35
N ALA A 196 -6.99 10.52 17.75
CA ALA A 196 -6.91 11.66 16.83
C ALA A 196 -5.72 11.57 15.87
N ASP A 197 -4.58 11.01 16.31
CA ASP A 197 -3.39 10.76 15.50
C ASP A 197 -3.62 9.70 14.41
N ILE A 198 -4.37 8.65 14.70
CA ILE A 198 -4.83 7.66 13.70
C ILE A 198 -5.83 8.31 12.73
N SER A 199 -6.78 9.11 13.22
CA SER A 199 -7.70 9.88 12.36
C SER A 199 -6.96 10.86 11.45
N GLU A 200 -5.88 11.48 11.92
CA GLU A 200 -5.02 12.34 11.11
C GLU A 200 -4.40 11.56 9.94
N ILE A 201 -3.88 10.35 10.19
CA ILE A 201 -3.33 9.48 9.13
C ILE A 201 -4.39 9.17 8.07
N ILE A 202 -5.61 8.81 8.49
CA ILE A 202 -6.73 8.50 7.58
C ILE A 202 -7.08 9.75 6.75
N ALA A 203 -7.26 10.90 7.39
CA ALA A 203 -7.65 12.16 6.76
C ALA A 203 -6.57 12.73 5.81
N ALA A 204 -5.30 12.56 6.16
CA ALA A 204 -4.13 13.00 5.37
C ALA A 204 -3.94 12.18 4.08
N ASN A 205 -4.50 10.96 4.03
CA ASN A 205 -4.50 10.09 2.85
C ASN A 205 -5.82 10.16 2.05
N ASP A 206 -6.67 11.15 2.30
CA ASP A 206 -7.97 11.35 1.62
C ASP A 206 -9.01 10.23 1.82
N ALA A 207 -8.84 9.37 2.84
CA ALA A 207 -9.81 8.32 3.15
C ALA A 207 -11.01 8.87 3.96
N PRO A 208 -12.26 8.47 3.63
CA PRO A 208 -13.46 9.01 4.29
C PRO A 208 -13.70 8.36 5.66
N ILE A 209 -13.61 9.16 6.73
CA ILE A 209 -13.83 8.70 8.11
C ILE A 209 -15.32 8.44 8.38
N HIS A 210 -16.20 9.38 8.01
CA HIS A 210 -17.64 9.33 8.29
C HIS A 210 -18.47 9.04 7.04
N PHE A 211 -19.62 8.38 7.22
CA PHE A 211 -20.60 8.19 6.16
C PHE A 211 -21.46 9.45 5.96
N PRO A 212 -21.82 9.81 4.71
CA PRO A 212 -22.83 10.83 4.43
C PRO A 212 -24.20 10.48 5.03
N GLU A 213 -25.01 11.50 5.34
CA GLU A 213 -26.33 11.31 5.98
C GLU A 213 -27.29 10.48 5.11
N GLU A 214 -27.28 10.70 3.79
CA GLU A 214 -28.06 9.94 2.81
C GLU A 214 -27.73 8.43 2.82
N VAL A 215 -26.45 8.07 2.98
CA VAL A 215 -25.98 6.68 3.09
C VAL A 215 -26.47 6.03 4.38
N LEU A 216 -26.40 6.77 5.50
CA LEU A 216 -26.92 6.29 6.80
C LEU A 216 -28.45 6.16 6.80
N ASN A 217 -29.15 7.06 6.11
CA ASN A 217 -30.60 7.02 5.98
C ASN A 217 -31.07 5.85 5.11
N GLU A 218 -30.35 5.54 4.02
CA GLU A 218 -30.60 4.34 3.22
C GLU A 218 -30.32 3.06 4.03
N ALA A 219 -29.17 2.97 4.71
CA ALA A 219 -28.81 1.82 5.54
C ALA A 219 -29.86 1.49 6.61
N LYS A 220 -30.38 2.52 7.30
CA LYS A 220 -31.42 2.38 8.33
C LYS A 220 -32.80 2.02 7.79
N ALA A 221 -33.06 2.26 6.50
CA ALA A 221 -34.31 1.89 5.85
C ALA A 221 -34.37 0.39 5.49
N ILE A 222 -33.23 -0.32 5.46
CA ILE A 222 -33.16 -1.74 5.12
C ILE A 222 -33.66 -2.61 6.29
N PRO A 223 -34.67 -3.48 6.07
CA PRO A 223 -35.15 -4.40 7.10
C PRO A 223 -34.04 -5.33 7.61
N GLN A 224 -33.92 -5.45 8.93
CA GLN A 224 -32.90 -6.28 9.61
C GLN A 224 -33.31 -7.76 9.73
N THR A 225 -34.37 -8.17 9.05
CA THR A 225 -34.87 -9.54 8.93
C THR A 225 -35.36 -9.76 7.50
N LEU A 226 -35.15 -10.96 6.96
CA LEU A 226 -35.61 -11.32 5.62
C LEU A 226 -37.13 -11.19 5.49
N GLN A 227 -37.59 -10.67 4.36
CA GLN A 227 -38.99 -10.60 3.96
C GLN A 227 -39.39 -11.84 3.15
N PRO A 228 -40.69 -12.17 3.00
CA PRO A 228 -41.12 -13.35 2.25
C PRO A 228 -40.59 -13.42 0.82
N GLU A 229 -40.40 -12.26 0.18
CA GLU A 229 -39.88 -12.12 -1.18
C GLU A 229 -38.39 -12.49 -1.29
N ASP A 230 -37.61 -12.33 -0.22
CA ASP A 230 -36.16 -12.61 -0.22
C ASP A 230 -35.86 -14.12 -0.35
N TYR A 231 -36.83 -14.99 -0.05
CA TYR A 231 -36.73 -16.45 -0.18
C TYR A 231 -37.00 -16.98 -1.60
N VAL A 232 -37.49 -16.14 -2.51
CA VAL A 232 -37.86 -16.55 -3.89
C VAL A 232 -36.61 -16.83 -4.73
N ASP A 233 -36.66 -17.89 -5.53
CA ASP A 233 -35.58 -18.35 -6.43
C ASP A 233 -34.21 -18.60 -5.75
N ARG A 234 -34.21 -18.90 -4.45
CA ARG A 234 -33.03 -19.28 -3.66
C ARG A 234 -33.10 -20.73 -3.18
N THR A 235 -31.94 -21.40 -3.15
CA THR A 235 -31.80 -22.72 -2.54
C THR A 235 -31.87 -22.60 -1.01
N ASP A 236 -32.78 -23.34 -0.37
CA ASP A 236 -32.86 -23.40 1.09
C ASP A 236 -31.81 -24.36 1.66
N LEU A 237 -30.87 -23.82 2.44
CA LEU A 237 -29.78 -24.55 3.10
C LEU A 237 -29.83 -24.36 4.63
N ARG A 238 -30.96 -23.87 5.19
CA ARG A 238 -31.07 -23.50 6.61
C ARG A 238 -30.98 -24.67 7.60
N GLU A 239 -31.11 -25.89 7.09
CA GLU A 239 -30.99 -27.14 7.86
C GLU A 239 -29.67 -27.90 7.55
N GLU A 240 -28.78 -27.35 6.72
CA GLU A 240 -27.41 -27.87 6.58
C GLU A 240 -26.52 -27.29 7.68
N CYS A 241 -25.65 -28.11 8.30
CA CYS A 241 -24.67 -27.63 9.28
C CYS A 241 -23.65 -26.69 8.60
N VAL A 242 -23.85 -25.39 8.81
CA VAL A 242 -23.04 -24.28 8.31
C VAL A 242 -22.50 -23.49 9.50
N VAL A 243 -21.23 -23.08 9.52
CA VAL A 243 -20.64 -22.23 10.59
C VAL A 243 -19.80 -21.10 10.01
N THR A 244 -19.62 -20.01 10.77
CA THR A 244 -18.57 -19.02 10.51
C THR A 244 -17.37 -19.30 11.41
N VAL A 245 -16.15 -18.96 10.96
CA VAL A 245 -14.91 -19.17 11.73
C VAL A 245 -14.00 -17.95 11.57
N ASP A 246 -13.97 -17.09 12.59
CA ASP A 246 -13.45 -15.73 12.46
C ASP A 246 -12.44 -15.36 13.58
N GLY A 247 -11.88 -14.15 13.55
CA GLY A 247 -11.16 -13.60 14.70
C GLY A 247 -12.10 -13.35 15.89
N ASP A 248 -11.60 -13.44 17.13
CA ASP A 248 -12.41 -13.27 18.34
C ASP A 248 -13.20 -11.95 18.37
N ASP A 249 -12.65 -10.86 17.82
CA ASP A 249 -13.27 -9.52 17.76
C ASP A 249 -14.19 -9.26 16.56
N SER A 250 -14.12 -10.09 15.51
CA SER A 250 -14.85 -9.89 14.23
C SER A 250 -16.37 -9.90 14.42
N ARG A 251 -17.09 -9.06 13.66
CA ARG A 251 -18.57 -8.89 13.72
C ARG A 251 -19.24 -8.95 12.34
N ASP A 252 -18.42 -8.83 11.31
CA ASP A 252 -18.67 -8.71 9.89
C ASP A 252 -18.37 -10.04 9.21
N PHE A 253 -19.21 -11.05 9.48
CA PHE A 253 -19.03 -12.41 8.97
C PHE A 253 -19.41 -12.47 7.49
N ASP A 254 -18.42 -12.25 6.62
CA ASP A 254 -18.51 -12.35 5.17
C ASP A 254 -18.83 -13.77 4.69
N ASP A 255 -18.18 -14.76 5.31
CA ASP A 255 -18.19 -16.15 4.86
C ASP A 255 -18.64 -17.14 5.93
N ALA A 256 -19.23 -18.24 5.45
CA ALA A 256 -19.57 -19.41 6.23
C ALA A 256 -19.25 -20.67 5.43
N VAL A 257 -18.92 -21.75 6.14
CA VAL A 257 -18.50 -23.02 5.56
C VAL A 257 -19.38 -24.18 6.01
N SER A 258 -19.60 -25.13 5.10
CA SER A 258 -20.14 -26.46 5.38
C SER A 258 -19.28 -27.52 4.69
N ALA A 259 -19.18 -28.72 5.26
CA ALA A 259 -18.51 -29.82 4.58
C ALA A 259 -18.96 -31.20 5.05
N LYS A 260 -18.93 -32.17 4.12
CA LYS A 260 -19.19 -33.58 4.39
C LYS A 260 -18.33 -34.50 3.51
N ARG A 261 -18.18 -35.76 3.91
CA ARG A 261 -17.49 -36.77 3.09
C ARG A 261 -18.33 -37.11 1.85
N ALA A 262 -17.65 -37.33 0.72
CA ALA A 262 -18.23 -37.78 -0.53
C ALA A 262 -17.47 -39.02 -1.05
N GLU A 263 -18.05 -39.75 -2.01
CA GLU A 263 -17.48 -41.00 -2.55
C GLU A 263 -16.02 -40.85 -3.01
N TYR A 264 -15.73 -39.77 -3.75
CA TYR A 264 -14.42 -39.49 -4.35
C TYR A 264 -13.53 -38.53 -3.53
N GLY A 265 -13.95 -38.16 -2.31
CA GLY A 265 -13.28 -37.16 -1.48
C GLY A 265 -14.24 -36.46 -0.54
N TRP A 266 -14.51 -35.18 -0.80
CA TRP A 266 -15.34 -34.32 0.06
C TRP A 266 -16.30 -33.47 -0.77
N GLU A 267 -17.38 -33.02 -0.14
CA GLU A 267 -18.27 -31.99 -0.66
C GLU A 267 -18.21 -30.81 0.30
N ILE A 268 -17.99 -29.61 -0.25
CA ILE A 268 -17.71 -28.38 0.50
C ILE A 268 -18.67 -27.30 0.03
N GLY A 269 -19.35 -26.63 0.95
CA GLY A 269 -20.09 -25.40 0.70
C GLY A 269 -19.31 -24.20 1.24
N VAL A 270 -19.08 -23.21 0.39
CA VAL A 270 -18.63 -21.87 0.80
C VAL A 270 -19.79 -20.92 0.52
N HIS A 271 -20.31 -20.29 1.57
CA HIS A 271 -21.52 -19.46 1.55
C HIS A 271 -21.12 -18.03 1.89
N ILE A 272 -21.25 -17.10 0.95
CA ILE A 272 -20.79 -15.72 1.10
C ILE A 272 -21.99 -14.77 1.19
N ALA A 273 -21.94 -13.82 2.12
CA ALA A 273 -22.95 -12.77 2.31
C ALA A 273 -23.36 -12.11 0.98
N ASP A 274 -24.67 -12.12 0.66
CA ASP A 274 -25.19 -11.57 -0.59
C ASP A 274 -25.35 -10.04 -0.51
N VAL A 275 -24.23 -9.31 -0.42
CA VAL A 275 -24.20 -7.84 -0.27
C VAL A 275 -24.81 -7.14 -1.49
N ALA A 276 -24.64 -7.68 -2.70
CA ALA A 276 -25.23 -7.14 -3.92
C ALA A 276 -26.79 -7.20 -3.93
N HIS A 277 -27.39 -8.02 -3.07
CA HIS A 277 -28.83 -7.97 -2.82
C HIS A 277 -29.26 -6.67 -2.14
N TYR A 278 -28.43 -6.09 -1.27
CA TYR A 278 -28.76 -4.88 -0.50
C TYR A 278 -28.18 -3.60 -1.12
N VAL A 279 -26.93 -3.65 -1.61
CA VAL A 279 -26.22 -2.49 -2.17
C VAL A 279 -26.48 -2.42 -3.68
N LYS A 280 -27.47 -1.60 -4.10
CA LYS A 280 -27.93 -1.50 -5.50
C LYS A 280 -27.13 -0.48 -6.32
N PRO A 281 -26.79 -0.78 -7.60
CA PRO A 281 -26.04 0.14 -8.44
C PRO A 281 -26.65 1.55 -8.55
N GLY A 282 -25.84 2.60 -8.34
CA GLY A 282 -26.25 4.00 -8.45
C GLY A 282 -27.13 4.51 -7.30
N HIS A 283 -27.11 3.83 -6.15
CA HIS A 283 -27.70 4.30 -4.90
C HIS A 283 -26.62 4.88 -3.95
N PRO A 284 -26.97 5.71 -2.95
CA PRO A 284 -26.00 6.26 -2.00
C PRO A 284 -25.05 5.24 -1.36
N LEU A 285 -25.56 4.09 -0.90
CA LEU A 285 -24.75 2.99 -0.36
C LEU A 285 -23.72 2.47 -1.37
N ASP A 286 -24.06 2.43 -2.66
CA ASP A 286 -23.19 1.95 -3.72
C ASP A 286 -22.10 2.96 -4.07
N GLU A 287 -22.46 4.22 -4.26
CA GLU A 287 -21.51 5.28 -4.62
C GLU A 287 -20.47 5.48 -3.51
N GLU A 288 -20.87 5.43 -2.24
CA GLU A 288 -19.95 5.53 -1.11
C GLU A 288 -19.13 4.24 -0.89
N ALA A 289 -19.69 3.05 -1.13
CA ALA A 289 -18.94 1.80 -1.09
C ALA A 289 -17.87 1.75 -2.20
N GLN A 290 -18.20 2.18 -3.42
CA GLN A 290 -17.26 2.32 -4.53
C GLN A 290 -16.14 3.31 -4.20
N LYS A 291 -16.49 4.49 -3.66
CA LYS A 291 -15.54 5.54 -3.27
C LYS A 291 -14.61 5.13 -2.11
N ARG A 292 -15.07 4.24 -1.23
CA ARG A 292 -14.24 3.62 -0.18
C ARG A 292 -13.33 2.54 -0.78
N GLY A 293 -13.87 1.70 -1.65
CA GLY A 293 -13.20 0.60 -2.35
C GLY A 293 -12.91 -0.63 -1.47
N THR A 294 -12.43 -0.39 -0.25
CA THR A 294 -12.17 -1.40 0.79
C THR A 294 -12.35 -0.81 2.19
N SER A 295 -12.64 -1.67 3.18
CA SER A 295 -12.45 -1.33 4.59
C SER A 295 -10.96 -1.13 4.91
N ILE A 296 -10.66 -0.32 5.93
CA ILE A 296 -9.30 -0.04 6.42
C ILE A 296 -9.22 -0.46 7.90
N TYR A 297 -8.19 -1.23 8.27
CA TYR A 297 -8.03 -1.79 9.62
C TYR A 297 -6.91 -1.05 10.38
N THR A 298 -7.26 -0.17 11.32
CA THR A 298 -6.30 0.52 12.18
C THR A 298 -6.15 -0.20 13.53
N ALA A 299 -5.12 0.17 14.31
CA ALA A 299 -4.82 -0.47 15.59
C ALA A 299 -5.95 -0.34 16.64
N ASP A 300 -6.81 0.67 16.50
CA ASP A 300 -7.86 1.04 17.45
C ASP A 300 -9.30 0.81 16.92
N ARG A 301 -9.50 0.76 15.60
CA ARG A 301 -10.83 0.62 14.96
C ARG A 301 -10.75 0.11 13.52
N VAL A 302 -11.91 -0.20 12.96
CA VAL A 302 -12.08 -0.41 11.51
C VAL A 302 -12.75 0.84 10.95
N VAL A 303 -12.28 1.34 9.81
CA VAL A 303 -13.03 2.27 8.95
C VAL A 303 -13.73 1.43 7.91
N PRO A 304 -15.04 1.13 8.06
CA PRO A 304 -15.69 0.12 7.24
C PRO A 304 -16.08 0.68 5.87
N MET A 305 -16.15 -0.22 4.88
CA MET A 305 -16.69 0.08 3.55
C MET A 305 -18.21 0.34 3.59
N LEU A 306 -18.94 -0.38 4.46
CA LEU A 306 -20.39 -0.33 4.59
C LEU A 306 -20.83 0.09 6.01
N PRO A 307 -21.99 0.75 6.18
CA PRO A 307 -22.56 1.02 7.50
C PRO A 307 -22.86 -0.24 8.31
N VAL A 308 -22.86 -0.12 9.64
CA VAL A 308 -23.00 -1.23 10.60
C VAL A 308 -24.32 -1.99 10.46
N GLU A 309 -25.39 -1.32 10.03
CA GLU A 309 -26.69 -1.91 9.72
C GLU A 309 -26.62 -2.97 8.60
N LEU A 310 -25.62 -2.88 7.71
CA LEU A 310 -25.30 -3.91 6.73
C LEU A 310 -24.18 -4.80 7.24
N SER A 311 -23.02 -4.23 7.56
CA SER A 311 -21.78 -4.98 7.79
C SER A 311 -21.87 -5.94 8.96
N ASN A 312 -22.56 -5.56 10.04
CA ASN A 312 -22.73 -6.38 11.25
C ASN A 312 -24.18 -6.89 11.38
N GLY A 313 -25.12 -6.28 10.65
CA GLY A 313 -26.55 -6.54 10.69
C GLY A 313 -27.00 -7.57 9.65
N ILE A 314 -27.59 -7.10 8.56
CA ILE A 314 -28.31 -7.95 7.59
C ILE A 314 -27.41 -8.71 6.60
N CYS A 315 -26.21 -8.21 6.30
CA CYS A 315 -25.25 -8.94 5.44
C CYS A 315 -24.45 -9.98 6.25
N SER A 316 -24.01 -9.64 7.46
CA SER A 316 -23.24 -10.54 8.33
C SER A 316 -23.98 -11.86 8.57
N LEU A 317 -23.29 -12.98 8.33
CA LEU A 317 -23.79 -14.36 8.44
C LEU A 317 -23.96 -14.85 9.90
N ASN A 318 -24.58 -14.00 10.71
CA ASN A 318 -24.82 -14.16 12.13
C ASN A 318 -25.46 -15.53 12.50
N PRO A 319 -25.11 -16.10 13.66
CA PRO A 319 -25.60 -17.41 14.08
C PRO A 319 -27.09 -17.40 14.43
N ASN A 320 -27.77 -18.51 14.13
CA ASN A 320 -29.17 -18.82 14.42
C ASN A 320 -30.21 -17.88 13.78
N VAL A 321 -29.82 -17.09 12.77
CA VAL A 321 -30.73 -16.23 11.99
C VAL A 321 -30.63 -16.54 10.50
N ASP A 322 -31.75 -16.42 9.78
CA ASP A 322 -31.76 -16.62 8.33
C ASP A 322 -31.01 -15.47 7.63
N ARG A 323 -30.15 -15.82 6.67
CA ARG A 323 -29.32 -14.88 5.91
C ARG A 323 -29.22 -15.27 4.44
N LEU A 324 -29.14 -14.26 3.57
CA LEU A 324 -28.95 -14.44 2.13
C LEU A 324 -27.47 -14.64 1.82
N ALA A 325 -27.18 -15.66 1.02
CA ALA A 325 -25.83 -15.94 0.56
C ALA A 325 -25.80 -16.24 -0.94
N ILE A 326 -24.62 -16.11 -1.54
CA ILE A 326 -24.25 -16.80 -2.77
C ILE A 326 -23.39 -17.98 -2.35
N THR A 327 -23.82 -19.20 -2.69
CA THR A 327 -23.11 -20.44 -2.36
C THR A 327 -22.31 -20.93 -3.55
N CYS A 328 -21.01 -21.20 -3.32
CA CYS A 328 -20.18 -22.04 -4.17
C CYS A 328 -20.10 -23.44 -3.54
N ARG A 329 -20.75 -24.43 -4.14
CA ARG A 329 -20.73 -25.83 -3.68
C ARG A 329 -19.79 -26.63 -4.57
N MET A 330 -18.82 -27.30 -3.97
CA MET A 330 -17.70 -27.95 -4.66
C MET A 330 -17.58 -29.41 -4.24
N GLN A 331 -17.40 -30.30 -5.22
CA GLN A 331 -16.96 -31.66 -4.99
C GLN A 331 -15.43 -31.71 -5.16
N VAL A 332 -14.70 -31.95 -4.08
CA VAL A 332 -13.23 -31.96 -4.05
C VAL A 332 -12.70 -33.38 -3.98
N GLY A 333 -11.83 -33.74 -4.91
CA GLY A 333 -11.15 -35.02 -4.96
C GLY A 333 -10.02 -35.12 -3.94
N ARG A 334 -9.60 -36.35 -3.61
CA ARG A 334 -8.50 -36.62 -2.65
C ARG A 334 -7.13 -36.04 -3.04
N ASP A 335 -6.97 -35.56 -4.27
CA ASP A 335 -5.78 -34.86 -4.77
C ASP A 335 -5.90 -33.32 -4.69
N GLY A 336 -6.92 -32.81 -3.99
CA GLY A 336 -7.14 -31.37 -3.79
C GLY A 336 -7.68 -30.63 -5.01
N LYS A 337 -8.12 -31.34 -6.07
CA LYS A 337 -8.77 -30.74 -7.24
C LYS A 337 -10.29 -30.71 -7.07
N VAL A 338 -10.92 -29.64 -7.56
CA VAL A 338 -12.38 -29.60 -7.73
C VAL A 338 -12.75 -30.46 -8.94
N ILE A 339 -13.64 -31.43 -8.72
CA ILE A 339 -14.21 -32.33 -9.73
C ILE A 339 -15.43 -31.66 -10.40
N LYS A 340 -16.23 -30.95 -9.59
CA LYS A 340 -17.42 -30.23 -10.00
C LYS A 340 -17.68 -29.07 -9.03
N SER A 341 -18.14 -27.94 -9.56
CA SER A 341 -18.63 -26.79 -8.82
C SER A 341 -20.02 -26.37 -9.31
N ASP A 342 -20.87 -25.89 -8.39
CA ASP A 342 -22.17 -25.27 -8.66
C ASP A 342 -22.26 -23.96 -7.86
N ILE A 343 -22.65 -22.87 -8.51
CA ILE A 343 -22.73 -21.53 -7.90
C ILE A 343 -24.17 -21.02 -8.01
N TYR A 344 -24.79 -20.64 -6.89
CA TYR A 344 -26.21 -20.24 -6.86
C TYR A 344 -26.59 -19.37 -5.65
N PRO A 345 -27.65 -18.54 -5.76
CA PRO A 345 -28.26 -17.86 -4.62
C PRO A 345 -28.88 -18.85 -3.61
N SER A 346 -28.67 -18.61 -2.32
CA SER A 346 -29.21 -19.44 -1.25
C SER A 346 -29.71 -18.62 -0.05
N VAL A 347 -30.44 -19.30 0.83
CA VAL A 347 -30.71 -18.85 2.20
C VAL A 347 -30.06 -19.84 3.16
N ILE A 348 -29.22 -19.35 4.06
CA ILE A 348 -28.56 -20.16 5.09
C ILE A 348 -29.05 -19.76 6.48
N ARG A 349 -28.75 -20.61 7.47
CA ARG A 349 -28.78 -20.27 8.89
C ARG A 349 -27.49 -20.79 9.51
N SER A 350 -26.62 -19.91 9.97
CA SER A 350 -25.36 -20.34 10.61
C SER A 350 -25.69 -21.04 11.94
N HIS A 351 -25.21 -22.26 12.11
CA HIS A 351 -25.40 -23.10 13.31
C HIS A 351 -24.37 -22.78 14.41
N GLY A 352 -23.40 -21.91 14.14
CA GLY A 352 -22.41 -21.47 15.12
C GLY A 352 -21.46 -20.39 14.58
N ARG A 353 -21.16 -19.41 15.42
CA ARG A 353 -20.07 -18.46 15.23
C ARG A 353 -18.89 -18.96 16.04
N LEU A 354 -17.89 -19.52 15.37
CA LEU A 354 -16.67 -20.02 15.98
C LEU A 354 -15.57 -18.97 15.87
N THR A 355 -14.55 -19.05 16.73
CA THR A 355 -13.30 -18.30 16.52
C THR A 355 -12.16 -19.21 16.11
N TYR A 356 -11.18 -18.69 15.37
CA TYR A 356 -9.98 -19.44 15.03
C TYR A 356 -9.33 -20.06 16.28
N ARG A 357 -9.21 -19.28 17.36
CA ARG A 357 -8.72 -19.74 18.66
C ARG A 357 -9.51 -20.93 19.21
N GLN A 358 -10.85 -20.90 19.15
CA GLN A 358 -11.68 -22.03 19.59
C GLN A 358 -11.45 -23.30 18.75
N VAL A 359 -11.33 -23.16 17.43
CA VAL A 359 -11.10 -24.28 16.51
C VAL A 359 -9.68 -24.85 16.67
N ASN A 360 -8.67 -23.99 16.83
CA ASN A 360 -7.28 -24.38 17.07
C ASN A 360 -7.11 -25.09 18.42
N GLU A 361 -7.74 -24.60 19.50
CA GLU A 361 -7.75 -25.29 20.80
C GLU A 361 -8.45 -26.65 20.72
N TRP A 362 -9.54 -26.77 19.95
CA TRP A 362 -10.19 -28.05 19.70
C TRP A 362 -9.27 -29.02 18.95
N TYR A 363 -8.53 -28.59 17.92
CA TYR A 363 -7.56 -29.47 17.25
C TYR A 363 -6.42 -29.94 18.17
N LYS A 364 -5.90 -29.05 19.03
CA LYS A 364 -4.79 -29.33 19.95
C LYS A 364 -5.18 -30.30 21.05
N ASN A 365 -6.29 -30.02 21.74
CA ASN A 365 -6.65 -30.69 22.99
C ASN A 365 -7.78 -31.71 22.82
N ARG A 366 -8.53 -31.65 21.70
CA ARG A 366 -9.81 -32.38 21.48
C ARG A 366 -10.84 -32.17 22.59
N THR A 367 -10.67 -31.10 23.37
CA THR A 367 -11.62 -30.59 24.36
C THR A 367 -12.37 -29.42 23.76
N ALA A 368 -13.67 -29.55 23.63
CA ALA A 368 -14.55 -28.44 23.33
C ALA A 368 -15.85 -28.61 24.11
N ASP A 369 -15.98 -27.90 25.22
CA ASP A 369 -17.15 -27.98 26.10
C ASP A 369 -18.45 -27.52 25.40
N ASN A 370 -18.36 -26.92 24.20
CA ASN A 370 -19.47 -26.27 23.49
C ASN A 370 -19.60 -26.59 21.98
N LEU A 371 -18.83 -27.53 21.40
CA LEU A 371 -18.97 -27.89 19.97
C LEU A 371 -19.82 -29.17 19.79
N SER A 372 -20.84 -29.13 18.93
CA SER A 372 -21.65 -30.31 18.60
C SER A 372 -20.84 -31.37 17.86
N LEU A 373 -21.24 -32.66 17.98
CA LEU A 373 -20.58 -33.76 17.25
C LEU A 373 -20.60 -33.58 15.73
N GLU A 374 -21.62 -32.90 15.21
CA GLU A 374 -21.77 -32.60 13.79
C GLU A 374 -20.75 -31.54 13.33
N ILE A 375 -20.62 -30.44 14.09
CA ILE A 375 -19.58 -29.42 13.83
C ILE A 375 -18.19 -30.03 13.94
N GLN A 376 -17.94 -30.88 14.94
CA GLN A 376 -16.66 -31.60 15.09
C GLN A 376 -16.33 -32.46 13.85
N GLY A 377 -17.31 -33.26 13.38
CA GLY A 377 -17.13 -34.10 12.18
C GLY A 377 -16.92 -33.29 10.90
N MET A 378 -17.59 -32.14 10.77
CA MET A 378 -17.41 -31.20 9.67
C MET A 378 -16.03 -30.52 9.71
N LEU A 379 -15.54 -30.11 10.88
CA LEU A 379 -14.21 -29.51 11.02
C LEU A 379 -13.10 -30.49 10.61
N ASP A 380 -13.15 -31.75 11.08
CA ASP A 380 -12.18 -32.77 10.64
C ASP A 380 -12.22 -32.96 9.10
N VAL A 381 -13.39 -32.87 8.46
CA VAL A 381 -13.52 -32.91 6.99
C VAL A 381 -12.93 -31.66 6.32
N LEU A 382 -13.21 -30.46 6.83
CA LEU A 382 -12.66 -29.20 6.30
C LEU A 382 -11.12 -29.22 6.35
N LYS A 383 -10.53 -29.72 7.43
CA LYS A 383 -9.07 -29.86 7.55
C LYS A 383 -8.50 -30.84 6.53
N GLU A 384 -9.11 -32.02 6.37
CA GLU A 384 -8.66 -33.01 5.37
C GLU A 384 -8.67 -32.42 3.94
N ALA A 385 -9.75 -31.72 3.59
CA ALA A 385 -9.88 -31.08 2.29
C ALA A 385 -8.90 -29.92 2.11
N GLY A 386 -8.74 -29.06 3.12
CA GLY A 386 -7.78 -27.95 3.12
C GLY A 386 -6.34 -28.44 2.98
N ASP A 387 -5.93 -29.45 3.74
CA ASP A 387 -4.61 -30.09 3.61
C ASP A 387 -4.35 -30.62 2.19
N ALA A 388 -5.37 -31.22 1.54
CA ALA A 388 -5.27 -31.69 0.16
C ALA A 388 -5.17 -30.54 -0.86
N ILE A 389 -6.01 -29.50 -0.72
CA ILE A 389 -5.99 -28.29 -1.56
C ILE A 389 -4.65 -27.57 -1.45
N ARG A 390 -4.14 -27.37 -0.24
CA ARG A 390 -2.84 -26.74 0.03
C ARG A 390 -1.69 -27.55 -0.54
N SER A 391 -1.75 -28.88 -0.42
CA SER A 391 -0.76 -29.79 -1.01
C SER A 391 -0.74 -29.69 -2.55
N ARG A 392 -1.91 -29.62 -3.19
CA ARG A 392 -2.04 -29.36 -4.63
C ARG A 392 -1.39 -28.01 -5.00
N ARG A 393 -1.83 -26.91 -4.38
CA ARG A 393 -1.33 -25.54 -4.64
C ARG A 393 0.19 -25.46 -4.49
N THR A 394 0.73 -26.02 -3.40
CA THR A 394 2.17 -26.08 -3.13
C THR A 394 2.90 -26.86 -4.22
N SER A 395 2.36 -28.00 -4.67
CA SER A 395 2.96 -28.80 -5.75
C SER A 395 2.96 -28.08 -7.11
N GLN A 396 2.05 -27.13 -7.33
CA GLN A 396 2.00 -26.28 -8.53
C GLN A 396 2.89 -25.03 -8.41
N GLY A 397 3.53 -24.82 -7.26
CA GLY A 397 4.44 -23.71 -7.02
C GLY A 397 3.83 -22.48 -6.35
N ALA A 398 2.65 -22.61 -5.74
CA ALA A 398 2.14 -21.55 -4.86
C ALA A 398 3.20 -21.22 -3.80
N MET A 399 3.54 -19.94 -3.67
CA MET A 399 4.63 -19.51 -2.80
C MET A 399 4.04 -19.08 -1.46
N LYS A 400 4.56 -19.62 -0.36
CA LYS A 400 4.29 -19.03 0.96
C LYS A 400 5.08 -17.74 1.07
N LEU A 401 4.38 -16.62 1.10
CA LEU A 401 4.96 -15.29 1.24
C LEU A 401 4.76 -14.86 2.70
N ASP A 402 5.76 -15.09 3.54
CA ASP A 402 5.67 -14.76 4.97
C ASP A 402 5.63 -13.23 5.17
N SER A 403 4.43 -12.68 5.32
CA SER A 403 4.18 -11.33 5.84
C SER A 403 4.10 -11.36 7.36
N VAL A 404 4.71 -10.35 8.00
CA VAL A 404 4.52 -10.11 9.44
C VAL A 404 3.43 -9.06 9.58
N GLU A 405 2.30 -9.45 10.15
CA GLU A 405 1.24 -8.53 10.57
C GLU A 405 1.38 -8.24 12.06
N LEU A 406 1.34 -6.96 12.44
CA LEU A 406 1.35 -6.55 13.83
C LEU A 406 -0.08 -6.52 14.38
N HIS A 407 -0.21 -6.75 15.68
CA HIS A 407 -1.43 -6.52 16.45
C HIS A 407 -1.05 -5.83 17.76
N PHE A 408 -1.55 -4.62 17.94
CA PHE A 408 -1.32 -3.80 19.13
C PHE A 408 -2.47 -3.96 20.12
N THR A 409 -2.14 -4.15 21.40
CA THR A 409 -3.11 -3.95 22.49
C THR A 409 -2.94 -2.53 23.00
N LEU A 410 -4.02 -1.74 22.92
CA LEU A 410 -4.05 -0.35 23.39
C LEU A 410 -4.71 -0.25 24.77
N ASP A 411 -4.33 0.77 25.54
CA ASP A 411 -5.01 1.14 26.79
C ASP A 411 -6.22 2.08 26.57
N GLU A 412 -6.86 2.50 27.66
CA GLU A 412 -8.01 3.42 27.64
C GLU A 412 -7.71 4.85 27.11
N HIS A 413 -6.43 5.18 26.92
CA HIS A 413 -5.96 6.44 26.35
C HIS A 413 -5.47 6.29 24.91
N GLY A 414 -5.53 5.08 24.33
CA GLY A 414 -5.04 4.81 22.98
C GLY A 414 -3.51 4.70 22.89
N PHE A 415 -2.85 4.34 24.00
CA PHE A 415 -1.41 4.07 24.02
C PHE A 415 -1.13 2.56 23.92
N PRO A 416 -0.16 2.11 23.08
CA PRO A 416 0.12 0.69 22.89
C PRO A 416 0.91 0.12 24.07
N ILE A 417 0.30 -0.81 24.79
CA ILE A 417 0.88 -1.47 25.96
C ILE A 417 1.54 -2.82 25.62
N ASP A 418 1.04 -3.51 24.60
CA ASP A 418 1.60 -4.77 24.07
C ASP A 418 1.57 -4.79 22.54
N VAL A 419 2.45 -5.59 21.93
CA VAL A 419 2.52 -5.82 20.48
C VAL A 419 2.87 -7.27 20.19
N GLN A 420 2.06 -7.91 19.35
CA GLN A 420 2.22 -9.31 18.98
C GLN A 420 2.22 -9.44 17.45
N THR A 421 2.95 -10.42 16.94
CA THR A 421 2.87 -10.81 15.53
C THR A 421 1.72 -11.79 15.36
N LYS A 422 0.84 -11.58 14.38
CA LYS A 422 -0.18 -12.57 14.06
C LYS A 422 0.49 -13.82 13.50
N THR A 423 0.00 -14.98 13.92
CA THR A 423 0.45 -16.29 13.41
C THR A 423 -0.75 -17.04 12.86
N GLN A 424 -0.55 -17.75 11.74
CA GLN A 424 -1.56 -18.65 11.18
C GLN A 424 -1.37 -20.05 11.77
N ASP A 425 -2.43 -20.63 12.31
CA ASP A 425 -2.49 -22.01 12.78
C ASP A 425 -3.50 -22.79 11.89
N ILE A 426 -3.92 -23.98 12.31
CA ILE A 426 -4.72 -24.90 11.49
C ILE A 426 -6.02 -24.27 10.99
N ALA A 427 -6.74 -23.54 11.84
CA ALA A 427 -8.04 -22.97 11.52
C ALA A 427 -7.94 -21.86 10.47
N GLU A 428 -6.97 -20.96 10.62
CA GLU A 428 -6.70 -19.85 9.70
C GLU A 428 -6.33 -20.40 8.31
N MET A 429 -5.38 -21.34 8.24
CA MET A 429 -4.98 -21.97 6.97
C MET A 429 -6.13 -22.74 6.31
N MET A 430 -6.94 -23.45 7.11
CA MET A 430 -8.07 -24.23 6.61
C MET A 430 -9.13 -23.35 5.94
N ILE A 431 -9.50 -22.23 6.58
CA ILE A 431 -10.47 -21.27 6.00
C ILE A 431 -9.86 -20.55 4.79
N GLU A 432 -8.58 -20.16 4.84
CA GLU A 432 -7.86 -19.58 3.70
C GLU A 432 -7.93 -20.50 2.46
N ASP A 433 -7.67 -21.81 2.62
CA ASP A 433 -7.75 -22.78 1.53
C ASP A 433 -9.18 -22.92 0.97
N MET A 434 -10.23 -22.83 1.81
CA MET A 434 -11.62 -22.85 1.35
C MET A 434 -11.97 -21.59 0.54
N MET A 435 -11.56 -20.41 1.02
CA MET A 435 -11.83 -19.15 0.33
C MET A 435 -11.08 -19.07 -1.01
N ILE A 436 -9.83 -19.50 -1.05
CA ILE A 436 -9.03 -19.50 -2.27
C ILE A 436 -9.62 -20.45 -3.31
N ILE A 437 -10.05 -21.66 -2.94
CA ILE A 437 -10.65 -22.57 -3.93
C ILE A 437 -12.00 -22.07 -4.44
N ALA A 438 -12.85 -21.47 -3.58
CA ALA A 438 -14.10 -20.85 -4.00
C ALA A 438 -13.87 -19.67 -4.97
N ASN A 439 -12.89 -18.82 -4.68
CA ASN A 439 -12.45 -17.73 -5.56
C ASN A 439 -12.03 -18.25 -6.95
N CYS A 440 -11.26 -19.35 -7.01
CA CYS A 440 -10.87 -19.99 -8.28
C CYS A 440 -12.08 -20.56 -9.05
N GLU A 441 -13.02 -21.21 -8.38
CA GLU A 441 -14.20 -21.81 -9.05
C GLU A 441 -15.18 -20.74 -9.57
N VAL A 442 -15.33 -19.62 -8.86
CA VAL A 442 -16.11 -18.47 -9.35
C VAL A 442 -15.39 -17.79 -10.53
N ALA A 443 -14.06 -17.67 -10.50
CA ALA A 443 -13.27 -17.19 -11.65
C ALA A 443 -13.54 -18.03 -12.90
N LYS A 444 -13.35 -19.35 -12.80
CA LYS A 444 -13.59 -20.34 -13.88
C LYS A 444 -14.99 -20.24 -14.47
N HIS A 445 -15.99 -20.13 -13.60
CA HIS A 445 -17.38 -20.09 -14.05
C HIS A 445 -17.71 -18.82 -14.84
N ILE A 446 -17.22 -17.66 -14.40
CA ILE A 446 -17.42 -16.39 -15.10
C ILE A 446 -16.57 -16.34 -16.39
N HIS A 447 -15.33 -16.85 -16.35
CA HIS A 447 -14.46 -16.98 -17.52
C HIS A 447 -15.11 -17.83 -18.63
N ALA A 448 -15.61 -19.03 -18.28
CA ALA A 448 -16.21 -19.96 -19.24
C ALA A 448 -17.46 -19.37 -19.95
N LEU A 449 -18.09 -18.35 -19.37
CA LEU A 449 -19.21 -17.62 -19.95
C LEU A 449 -18.79 -16.37 -20.74
N ASN A 450 -17.50 -16.02 -20.76
CA ASN A 450 -16.93 -14.82 -21.40
C ASN A 450 -17.61 -13.51 -20.92
N ILE A 451 -17.90 -13.42 -19.61
CA ILE A 451 -18.52 -12.23 -19.01
C ILE A 451 -17.40 -11.36 -18.40
N PRO A 452 -17.16 -10.13 -18.90
CA PRO A 452 -16.16 -9.25 -18.30
C PRO A 452 -16.47 -8.99 -16.82
N THR A 453 -15.48 -9.11 -15.94
CA THR A 453 -15.56 -8.86 -14.50
C THR A 453 -14.21 -8.40 -13.99
N LEU A 454 -14.06 -8.13 -12.69
CA LEU A 454 -12.75 -7.90 -12.08
C LEU A 454 -12.11 -9.22 -11.65
N TYR A 455 -10.98 -9.56 -12.27
CA TYR A 455 -10.05 -10.57 -11.80
C TYR A 455 -9.04 -9.97 -10.84
N ARG A 456 -8.53 -10.79 -9.93
CA ARG A 456 -7.42 -10.44 -9.03
C ARG A 456 -6.16 -11.06 -9.61
N ILE A 457 -5.40 -10.26 -10.34
CA ILE A 457 -4.23 -10.74 -11.08
C ILE A 457 -2.93 -10.41 -10.35
N HIS A 458 -1.92 -11.23 -10.59
CA HIS A 458 -0.56 -11.02 -10.14
C HIS A 458 0.34 -11.46 -11.29
N GLU A 459 0.86 -10.49 -12.02
CA GLU A 459 1.69 -10.67 -13.22
C GLU A 459 3.05 -11.31 -12.90
N ASN A 460 3.70 -11.85 -13.93
CA ASN A 460 5.10 -12.27 -13.81
C ASN A 460 5.98 -11.08 -13.37
N PRO A 461 7.07 -11.33 -12.61
CA PRO A 461 8.10 -10.34 -12.32
C PRO A 461 8.54 -9.51 -13.55
N PRO A 462 8.53 -8.16 -13.49
CA PRO A 462 9.07 -7.30 -14.53
C PRO A 462 10.52 -7.63 -14.89
N THR A 463 10.89 -7.48 -16.17
CA THR A 463 12.22 -7.87 -16.69
C THR A 463 13.37 -7.23 -15.92
N GLU A 464 13.27 -5.94 -15.59
CA GLU A 464 14.30 -5.21 -14.83
C GLU A 464 14.51 -5.79 -13.43
N LYS A 465 13.42 -6.06 -12.71
CA LYS A 465 13.44 -6.70 -11.39
C LYS A 465 14.01 -8.12 -11.47
N LEU A 466 13.68 -8.87 -12.52
CA LEU A 466 14.29 -10.17 -12.77
C LEU A 466 15.80 -10.07 -13.04
N ASP A 467 16.27 -9.03 -13.72
CA ASP A 467 17.70 -8.87 -13.99
C ASP A 467 18.48 -8.47 -12.74
N VAL A 468 17.88 -7.70 -11.81
CA VAL A 468 18.40 -7.51 -10.45
C VAL A 468 18.50 -8.86 -9.71
N LEU A 469 17.42 -9.66 -9.69
CA LEU A 469 17.41 -10.99 -9.06
C LEU A 469 18.48 -11.92 -9.67
N LYS A 470 18.56 -12.04 -11.00
CA LYS A 470 19.59 -12.85 -11.68
C LYS A 470 21.00 -12.37 -11.33
N THR A 471 21.20 -11.06 -11.17
CA THR A 471 22.49 -10.46 -10.81
C THR A 471 22.87 -10.72 -9.35
N PHE A 472 21.90 -10.83 -8.45
CA PHE A 472 22.10 -11.33 -7.08
C PHE A 472 22.45 -12.83 -7.07
N LEU A 473 21.65 -13.66 -7.76
CA LEU A 473 21.86 -15.11 -7.85
C LEU A 473 23.19 -15.52 -8.48
N LYS A 474 23.75 -14.70 -9.40
CA LYS A 474 25.09 -14.92 -9.96
C LYS A 474 26.18 -14.81 -8.91
N LYS A 475 26.03 -13.93 -7.92
CA LYS A 475 27.02 -13.70 -6.84
C LYS A 475 26.98 -14.82 -5.81
N LEU A 476 25.79 -15.31 -5.47
CA LEU A 476 25.60 -16.50 -4.63
C LEU A 476 25.99 -17.82 -5.33
N GLY A 477 26.42 -17.80 -6.60
CA GLY A 477 26.70 -19.00 -7.39
C GLY A 477 25.47 -19.80 -7.83
N LEU A 478 24.26 -19.38 -7.44
CA LEU A 478 23.00 -20.09 -7.66
C LEU A 478 22.40 -19.88 -9.06
N PHE A 479 22.85 -18.88 -9.83
CA PHE A 479 22.28 -18.57 -11.15
C PHE A 479 22.35 -19.73 -12.14
N ARG A 480 23.27 -20.69 -11.98
CA ARG A 480 23.35 -21.87 -12.85
C ARG A 480 22.09 -22.75 -12.76
N ASP A 481 21.46 -22.79 -11.60
CA ASP A 481 20.27 -23.61 -11.33
C ASP A 481 18.96 -22.81 -11.48
N PHE A 482 19.06 -21.51 -11.76
CA PHE A 482 17.91 -20.64 -12.02
C PHE A 482 17.22 -21.02 -13.35
N PRO A 483 15.88 -21.10 -13.38
CA PRO A 483 15.16 -21.58 -14.56
C PRO A 483 15.23 -20.60 -15.74
N LEU A 484 15.23 -21.14 -16.95
CA LEU A 484 15.16 -20.36 -18.20
C LEU A 484 13.77 -19.76 -18.42
N GLU A 485 12.73 -20.53 -18.10
CA GLU A 485 11.34 -20.08 -18.10
C GLU A 485 10.92 -19.74 -16.67
N VAL A 486 10.51 -18.50 -16.43
CA VAL A 486 10.11 -18.02 -15.10
C VAL A 486 8.59 -18.14 -14.98
N ASN A 487 8.14 -19.07 -14.14
CA ASN A 487 6.76 -19.20 -13.69
C ASN A 487 6.76 -19.64 -12.20
N ALA A 488 5.61 -19.64 -11.54
CA ALA A 488 5.51 -19.95 -10.11
C ALA A 488 6.07 -21.34 -9.75
N TYR A 489 5.79 -22.35 -10.59
CA TYR A 489 6.33 -23.70 -10.44
C TYR A 489 7.85 -23.73 -10.54
N THR A 490 8.44 -23.13 -11.57
CA THR A 490 9.90 -23.18 -11.78
C THR A 490 10.67 -22.40 -10.71
N LEU A 491 10.14 -21.28 -10.21
CA LEU A 491 10.74 -20.55 -9.09
C LEU A 491 10.60 -21.30 -7.76
N SER A 492 9.45 -21.90 -7.47
CA SER A 492 9.27 -22.73 -6.27
C SER A 492 10.20 -23.96 -6.29
N GLN A 493 10.33 -24.64 -7.44
CA GLN A 493 11.29 -25.73 -7.63
C GLN A 493 12.75 -25.27 -7.49
N PHE A 494 13.07 -24.03 -7.88
CA PHE A 494 14.40 -23.45 -7.66
C PHE A 494 14.67 -23.19 -6.18
N LEU A 495 13.75 -22.53 -5.45
CA LEU A 495 13.88 -22.30 -4.01
C LEU A 495 14.05 -23.60 -3.22
N ASN A 496 13.28 -24.64 -3.56
CA ASN A 496 13.33 -25.94 -2.87
C ASN A 496 14.63 -26.73 -3.13
N ARG A 497 15.48 -26.31 -4.08
CA ARG A 497 16.82 -26.90 -4.27
C ARG A 497 17.87 -26.30 -3.35
N ILE A 498 17.67 -25.07 -2.88
CA ILE A 498 18.61 -24.37 -2.00
C ILE A 498 18.61 -25.09 -0.64
N GLN A 499 19.70 -25.79 -0.32
CA GLN A 499 19.82 -26.60 0.90
C GLN A 499 20.11 -25.77 2.16
N ASP A 500 20.75 -24.62 2.00
CA ASP A 500 21.02 -23.69 3.09
C ASP A 500 19.77 -22.83 3.33
N GLU A 501 19.10 -23.06 4.46
CA GLU A 501 17.86 -22.37 4.80
C GLU A 501 18.06 -20.85 5.02
N ASN A 502 19.25 -20.40 5.41
CA ASN A 502 19.53 -18.96 5.52
C ASN A 502 19.62 -18.35 4.12
N VAL A 503 20.43 -18.93 3.23
CA VAL A 503 20.51 -18.49 1.83
C VAL A 503 19.13 -18.55 1.16
N LYS A 504 18.34 -19.58 1.43
CA LYS A 504 16.97 -19.73 0.92
C LYS A 504 16.02 -18.63 1.43
N LYS A 505 16.09 -18.24 2.70
CA LYS A 505 15.36 -17.07 3.24
C LYS A 505 15.75 -15.79 2.49
N VAL A 506 17.05 -15.50 2.34
CA VAL A 506 17.52 -14.28 1.65
C VAL A 506 17.07 -14.26 0.19
N VAL A 507 17.25 -15.37 -0.53
CA VAL A 507 16.79 -15.49 -1.92
C VAL A 507 15.28 -15.34 -2.02
N SER A 508 14.50 -15.90 -1.08
CA SER A 508 13.05 -15.72 -1.04
C SER A 508 12.65 -14.26 -0.85
N LEU A 509 13.33 -13.52 0.03
CA LEU A 509 13.10 -12.07 0.26
C LEU A 509 13.45 -11.21 -0.97
N VAL A 510 14.57 -11.47 -1.63
CA VAL A 510 14.95 -10.72 -2.86
C VAL A 510 14.01 -11.08 -4.02
N MET A 511 13.63 -12.35 -4.14
CA MET A 511 12.66 -12.82 -5.14
C MET A 511 11.28 -12.21 -4.91
N LEU A 512 10.83 -12.11 -3.65
CA LEU A 512 9.62 -11.41 -3.24
C LEU A 512 9.60 -9.94 -3.70
N ARG A 513 10.68 -9.19 -3.44
CA ARG A 513 10.83 -7.80 -3.91
C ARG A 513 10.81 -7.68 -5.43
N SER A 514 11.23 -8.74 -6.12
CA SER A 514 11.27 -8.83 -7.58
C SER A 514 9.89 -9.06 -8.22
N MET A 515 8.88 -9.47 -7.44
CA MET A 515 7.52 -9.70 -7.94
C MET A 515 6.83 -8.41 -8.42
N ALA A 516 5.81 -8.58 -9.26
CA ALA A 516 4.81 -7.54 -9.50
C ALA A 516 3.95 -7.33 -8.23
N LYS A 517 3.18 -6.24 -8.19
CA LYS A 517 2.10 -6.12 -7.20
C LYS A 517 0.83 -6.72 -7.79
N ALA A 518 0.04 -7.40 -6.96
CA ALA A 518 -1.29 -7.83 -7.38
C ALA A 518 -2.20 -6.61 -7.58
N ARG A 519 -3.11 -6.69 -8.55
CA ARG A 519 -4.05 -5.61 -8.93
C ARG A 519 -5.37 -6.19 -9.42
N TYR A 520 -6.41 -5.36 -9.49
CA TYR A 520 -7.67 -5.70 -10.14
C TYR A 520 -7.60 -5.36 -11.63
N SER A 521 -8.18 -6.23 -12.48
CA SER A 521 -8.13 -6.08 -13.93
C SER A 521 -9.27 -6.88 -14.60
N PRO A 522 -9.83 -6.43 -15.73
CA PRO A 522 -10.66 -7.28 -16.58
C PRO A 522 -9.85 -8.30 -17.39
N ASP A 523 -8.54 -8.05 -17.56
CA ASP A 523 -7.65 -8.98 -18.25
C ASP A 523 -7.24 -10.12 -17.31
N GLU A 524 -7.49 -11.36 -17.72
CA GLU A 524 -7.11 -12.55 -16.99
C GLU A 524 -5.71 -13.02 -17.40
N VAL A 525 -4.72 -12.70 -16.57
CA VAL A 525 -3.31 -13.11 -16.75
C VAL A 525 -2.84 -14.10 -15.67
N GLY A 526 -3.76 -14.56 -14.82
CA GLY A 526 -3.51 -15.41 -13.67
C GLY A 526 -2.91 -14.71 -12.45
N HIS A 527 -2.67 -15.48 -11.40
CA HIS A 527 -2.15 -15.00 -10.13
C HIS A 527 -0.87 -15.73 -9.71
N PHE A 528 0.29 -15.18 -10.12
CA PHE A 528 1.62 -15.76 -9.94
C PHE A 528 1.87 -16.31 -8.54
N GLY A 529 1.67 -15.51 -7.49
CA GLY A 529 1.94 -15.92 -6.10
C GLY A 529 1.12 -17.12 -5.60
N LEU A 530 -0.06 -17.35 -6.20
CA LEU A 530 -0.96 -18.45 -5.83
C LEU A 530 -0.80 -19.68 -6.74
N ALA A 531 -0.06 -19.54 -7.85
CA ALA A 531 0.06 -20.53 -8.92
C ALA A 531 -1.29 -20.97 -9.54
N GLU A 532 -2.28 -20.08 -9.54
CA GLU A 532 -3.61 -20.33 -10.13
C GLU A 532 -3.78 -19.50 -11.42
N PRO A 533 -4.30 -20.10 -12.52
CA PRO A 533 -4.44 -19.41 -13.81
C PRO A 533 -5.62 -18.43 -13.85
N GLU A 534 -6.63 -18.65 -13.00
CA GLU A 534 -7.92 -17.97 -13.02
C GLU A 534 -8.28 -17.66 -11.56
N TYR A 535 -8.25 -16.38 -11.17
CA TYR A 535 -8.46 -15.97 -9.77
C TYR A 535 -9.13 -14.60 -9.69
N LEU A 536 -10.12 -14.47 -8.80
CA LEU A 536 -10.78 -13.22 -8.46
C LEU A 536 -11.07 -13.17 -6.96
N HIS A 537 -11.52 -12.03 -6.45
CA HIS A 537 -12.03 -11.93 -5.09
C HIS A 537 -13.57 -11.98 -5.12
N PHE A 538 -14.15 -12.99 -4.46
CA PHE A 538 -15.59 -13.22 -4.32
C PHE A 538 -16.02 -13.32 -2.84
N THR A 539 -15.10 -13.70 -1.95
CA THR A 539 -15.39 -14.16 -0.59
C THR A 539 -15.42 -13.08 0.50
N SER A 540 -15.33 -11.79 0.17
CA SER A 540 -15.41 -10.73 1.20
C SER A 540 -16.11 -9.43 0.76
N PRO A 541 -17.36 -9.49 0.27
CA PRO A 541 -18.08 -8.34 -0.26
C PRO A 541 -18.52 -7.30 0.78
N ILE A 542 -18.54 -7.60 2.09
CA ILE A 542 -18.85 -6.61 3.14
C ILE A 542 -17.73 -5.57 3.24
N ARG A 543 -16.49 -5.97 2.97
CA ARG A 543 -15.28 -5.17 3.16
C ARG A 543 -14.47 -4.89 1.89
N ARG A 544 -14.84 -5.46 0.74
CA ARG A 544 -14.21 -5.22 -0.58
C ARG A 544 -15.26 -4.98 -1.67
N TYR A 545 -15.18 -3.85 -2.34
CA TYR A 545 -16.08 -3.51 -3.44
C TYR A 545 -15.86 -4.36 -4.71
N PRO A 546 -14.63 -4.81 -5.05
CA PRO A 546 -14.41 -5.78 -6.14
C PRO A 546 -15.25 -7.05 -6.01
N ASP A 547 -15.37 -7.62 -4.79
CA ASP A 547 -16.22 -8.77 -4.52
C ASP A 547 -17.71 -8.45 -4.73
N THR A 548 -18.16 -7.26 -4.30
CA THR A 548 -19.53 -6.79 -4.58
C THR A 548 -19.79 -6.66 -6.09
N ILE A 549 -18.80 -6.23 -6.88
CA ILE A 549 -18.89 -6.24 -8.36
C ILE A 549 -19.02 -7.67 -8.89
N VAL A 550 -18.23 -8.63 -8.38
CA VAL A 550 -18.35 -10.05 -8.78
C VAL A 550 -19.72 -10.63 -8.42
N HIS A 551 -20.26 -10.32 -7.23
CA HIS A 551 -21.62 -10.74 -6.84
C HIS A 551 -22.68 -10.16 -7.78
N ARG A 552 -22.55 -8.89 -8.19
CA ARG A 552 -23.42 -8.29 -9.22
C ARG A 552 -23.27 -8.99 -10.57
N THR A 553 -22.05 -9.35 -10.97
CA THR A 553 -21.79 -10.11 -12.20
C THR A 553 -22.54 -11.44 -12.19
N LEU A 554 -22.50 -12.17 -11.06
CA LEU A 554 -23.23 -13.42 -10.88
C LEU A 554 -24.75 -13.21 -10.97
N HIS A 555 -25.30 -12.27 -10.20
CA HIS A 555 -26.73 -11.95 -10.23
C HIS A 555 -27.22 -11.55 -11.62
N ASP A 556 -26.58 -10.56 -12.26
CA ASP A 556 -27.08 -9.98 -13.50
C ASP A 556 -26.92 -10.92 -14.69
N TYR A 557 -25.75 -11.54 -14.86
CA TYR A 557 -25.38 -12.19 -16.12
C TYR A 557 -25.35 -13.73 -16.04
N VAL A 558 -25.07 -14.30 -14.87
CA VAL A 558 -25.07 -15.77 -14.69
C VAL A 558 -26.46 -16.27 -14.32
N PHE A 559 -27.08 -15.70 -13.28
CA PHE A 559 -28.38 -16.14 -12.78
C PHE A 559 -29.52 -15.55 -13.62
N ASN A 560 -29.60 -14.22 -13.75
CA ASN A 560 -30.69 -13.55 -14.47
C ASN A 560 -30.47 -13.42 -16.00
N LYS A 561 -29.26 -13.70 -16.50
CA LYS A 561 -28.91 -13.69 -17.93
C LYS A 561 -29.31 -12.40 -18.66
N LYS A 562 -29.14 -11.25 -17.98
CA LYS A 562 -29.39 -9.92 -18.56
C LYS A 562 -28.48 -9.71 -19.77
N PRO A 563 -28.98 -9.11 -20.87
CA PRO A 563 -28.12 -8.73 -21.98
C PRO A 563 -27.19 -7.58 -21.58
N TYR A 564 -25.98 -7.57 -22.13
CA TYR A 564 -25.00 -6.49 -21.97
C TYR A 564 -24.23 -6.24 -23.27
N ASP A 565 -23.65 -5.05 -23.40
CA ASP A 565 -22.63 -4.77 -24.41
C ASP A 565 -21.26 -5.16 -23.83
N GLU A 566 -20.61 -6.14 -24.46
CA GLU A 566 -19.35 -6.72 -23.99
C GLU A 566 -18.23 -5.68 -23.89
N LYS A 567 -18.14 -4.80 -24.89
CA LYS A 567 -17.09 -3.77 -24.96
C LYS A 567 -17.28 -2.69 -23.91
N ALA A 568 -18.49 -2.12 -23.82
CA ALA A 568 -18.80 -1.09 -22.82
C ALA A 568 -18.63 -1.63 -21.40
N ARG A 569 -18.94 -2.91 -21.17
CA ARG A 569 -18.72 -3.58 -19.89
C ARG A 569 -17.23 -3.80 -19.60
N TYR A 570 -16.44 -4.27 -20.57
CA TYR A 570 -14.99 -4.39 -20.42
C TYR A 570 -14.34 -3.03 -20.13
N ASP A 571 -14.69 -1.98 -20.88
CA ASP A 571 -14.19 -0.62 -20.68
C ASP A 571 -14.57 -0.08 -19.28
N MET A 572 -15.76 -0.42 -18.76
CA MET A 572 -16.18 -0.10 -17.38
C MET A 572 -15.34 -0.85 -16.33
N MET A 573 -15.18 -2.17 -16.49
CA MET A 573 -14.36 -2.99 -15.57
C MET A 573 -12.90 -2.55 -15.57
N LYS A 574 -12.36 -2.07 -16.70
CA LYS A 574 -11.00 -1.54 -16.77
C LYS A 574 -10.79 -0.34 -15.85
N ASN A 575 -11.63 0.69 -15.99
CA ASN A 575 -11.52 1.90 -15.16
C ASN A 575 -11.69 1.56 -13.66
N LEU A 576 -12.70 0.74 -13.32
CA LEU A 576 -12.92 0.28 -11.94
C LEU A 576 -11.74 -0.54 -11.39
N GLY A 577 -11.08 -1.35 -12.23
CA GLY A 577 -9.90 -2.12 -11.83
C GLY A 577 -8.73 -1.22 -11.44
N ASP A 578 -8.50 -0.16 -12.19
CA ASP A 578 -7.44 0.83 -11.90
C ASP A 578 -7.77 1.62 -10.62
N ASP A 579 -8.99 2.15 -10.48
CA ASP A 579 -9.45 2.91 -9.31
C ASP A 579 -9.37 2.07 -8.02
N LEU A 580 -9.96 0.86 -8.01
CA LEU A 580 -10.01 0.00 -6.82
C LEU A 580 -8.64 -0.57 -6.43
N SER A 581 -7.71 -0.67 -7.38
CA SER A 581 -6.30 -1.00 -7.09
C SER A 581 -5.56 0.18 -6.43
N ALA A 582 -5.92 1.42 -6.76
CA ALA A 582 -5.41 2.61 -6.09
C ALA A 582 -6.00 2.76 -4.67
N ASP A 583 -7.28 2.43 -4.50
CA ASP A 583 -7.96 2.45 -3.19
C ASP A 583 -7.38 1.41 -2.21
N GLU A 584 -7.13 0.18 -2.67
CA GLU A 584 -6.45 -0.85 -1.87
C GLU A 584 -5.04 -0.38 -1.44
N LYS A 585 -4.29 0.22 -2.37
CA LYS A 585 -2.95 0.77 -2.08
C LYS A 585 -3.02 1.94 -1.08
N ARG A 586 -4.06 2.77 -1.13
CA ARG A 586 -4.32 3.83 -0.14
C ARG A 586 -4.57 3.21 1.25
N ALA A 587 -5.45 2.20 1.34
CA ALA A 587 -5.71 1.49 2.58
C ALA A 587 -4.42 0.90 3.19
N GLN A 588 -3.66 0.09 2.43
CA GLN A 588 -2.39 -0.48 2.87
C GLN A 588 -1.36 0.58 3.33
N THR A 589 -1.39 1.78 2.74
CA THR A 589 -0.50 2.89 3.12
C THR A 589 -0.92 3.52 4.46
N ILE A 590 -2.23 3.61 4.73
CA ILE A 590 -2.79 4.07 6.00
C ILE A 590 -2.50 3.04 7.11
N GLU A 591 -2.81 1.76 6.88
CA GLU A 591 -2.61 0.67 7.84
C GLU A 591 -1.14 0.60 8.28
N ARG A 592 -0.21 0.56 7.32
CA ARG A 592 1.23 0.62 7.61
C ARG A 592 1.64 1.90 8.34
N SER A 593 1.06 3.04 7.99
CA SER A 593 1.38 4.31 8.66
C SER A 593 0.91 4.34 10.12
N VAL A 594 -0.15 3.59 10.46
CA VAL A 594 -0.61 3.37 11.82
C VAL A 594 0.31 2.38 12.54
N ASP A 595 0.72 1.29 11.91
CA ASP A 595 1.72 0.36 12.47
C ASP A 595 3.04 1.08 12.79
N ASP A 596 3.54 1.94 11.90
CA ASP A 596 4.74 2.77 12.12
C ASP A 596 4.53 3.75 13.31
N LEU A 597 3.33 4.32 13.46
CA LEU A 597 2.96 5.20 14.58
C LEU A 597 2.95 4.44 15.91
N GLU A 598 2.17 3.37 16.01
CA GLU A 598 2.02 2.59 17.24
C GLU A 598 3.33 1.90 17.64
N SER A 599 4.11 1.41 16.66
CA SER A 599 5.48 0.94 16.89
C SER A 599 6.34 2.03 17.56
N SER A 600 6.30 3.27 17.03
CA SER A 600 7.11 4.37 17.57
C SER A 600 6.66 4.82 18.96
N LYS A 601 5.35 4.82 19.25
CA LYS A 601 4.80 5.03 20.61
C LYS A 601 5.29 3.95 21.56
N TYR A 602 5.08 2.68 21.20
CA TYR A 602 5.46 1.50 21.99
C TYR A 602 6.95 1.50 22.33
N MET A 603 7.81 1.86 21.37
CA MET A 603 9.26 1.91 21.56
C MET A 603 9.75 3.17 22.28
N SER A 604 8.99 4.28 22.27
CA SER A 604 9.41 5.53 22.92
C SER A 604 9.65 5.41 24.43
N ILE A 605 8.88 4.54 25.11
CA ILE A 605 9.04 4.25 26.54
C ILE A 605 10.07 3.13 26.83
N ARG A 606 10.72 2.61 25.78
CA ARG A 606 11.70 1.50 25.83
C ARG A 606 13.10 1.92 25.35
N ILE A 607 13.36 3.21 25.17
CA ILE A 607 14.69 3.77 24.87
C ILE A 607 15.74 3.26 25.87
N GLY A 608 16.89 2.81 25.38
CA GLY A 608 17.97 2.18 26.16
C GLY A 608 17.73 0.72 26.56
N GLN A 609 16.68 0.07 26.07
CA GLN A 609 16.50 -1.38 26.18
C GLN A 609 17.08 -2.10 24.95
N GLN A 610 17.67 -3.27 25.21
CA GLN A 610 18.22 -4.18 24.19
C GLN A 610 17.13 -5.11 23.65
N PHE A 611 17.13 -5.32 22.34
CA PHE A 611 16.29 -6.27 21.63
C PHE A 611 17.12 -7.12 20.66
N HIS A 612 16.61 -8.31 20.38
CA HIS A 612 17.12 -9.17 19.31
C HIS A 612 16.29 -8.97 18.03
N GLY A 613 16.93 -9.14 16.88
CA GLY A 613 16.28 -9.00 15.58
C GLY A 613 17.18 -9.43 14.42
N SER A 614 16.69 -9.20 13.20
CA SER A 614 17.39 -9.55 11.96
C SER A 614 17.38 -8.41 10.94
N VAL A 615 18.44 -8.34 10.12
CA VAL A 615 18.57 -7.37 9.03
C VAL A 615 17.54 -7.68 7.94
N VAL A 616 16.52 -6.85 7.77
CA VAL A 616 15.51 -7.03 6.71
C VAL A 616 15.82 -6.23 5.45
N SER A 617 16.50 -5.09 5.55
CA SER A 617 16.88 -4.29 4.37
C SER A 617 18.16 -3.50 4.61
N LEU A 618 18.83 -3.14 3.52
CA LEU A 618 20.05 -2.33 3.51
C LEU A 618 19.82 -1.08 2.66
N VAL A 619 20.42 0.04 3.06
CA VAL A 619 20.39 1.34 2.36
C VAL A 619 21.73 2.06 2.56
N ASP A 620 22.04 3.06 1.73
CA ASP A 620 23.34 3.78 1.74
C ASP A 620 23.82 4.29 3.11
N PHE A 621 22.89 4.58 4.02
CA PHE A 621 23.15 5.18 5.33
C PHE A 621 22.88 4.24 6.52
N GLY A 622 22.49 2.97 6.30
CA GLY A 622 22.21 2.05 7.39
C GLY A 622 21.52 0.75 6.98
N MET A 623 21.05 0.03 7.98
CA MET A 623 20.32 -1.24 7.85
C MET A 623 19.00 -1.17 8.61
N PHE A 624 17.92 -1.67 8.02
CA PHE A 624 16.65 -1.85 8.71
C PHE A 624 16.67 -3.19 9.43
N ILE A 625 16.44 -3.15 10.74
CA ILE A 625 16.36 -4.34 11.60
C ILE A 625 14.89 -4.56 11.94
N ARG A 626 14.42 -5.80 11.81
CA ARG A 626 13.13 -6.26 12.34
C ARG A 626 13.40 -7.04 13.62
N LEU A 627 12.81 -6.59 14.72
CA LEU A 627 12.91 -7.23 16.02
C LEU A 627 12.01 -8.48 16.10
N ASP A 628 12.25 -9.34 17.09
CA ASP A 628 11.46 -10.57 17.29
C ASP A 628 9.95 -10.33 17.49
N ASN A 629 9.57 -9.18 18.03
CA ASN A 629 8.17 -8.76 18.16
C ASN A 629 7.59 -8.14 16.87
N GLY A 630 8.31 -8.23 15.75
CA GLY A 630 7.90 -7.78 14.43
C GLY A 630 8.15 -6.29 14.12
N ILE A 631 8.47 -5.47 15.10
CA ILE A 631 8.68 -4.02 14.90
C ILE A 631 9.98 -3.77 14.10
N GLU A 632 9.91 -2.88 13.12
CA GLU A 632 11.05 -2.46 12.29
C GLU A 632 11.61 -1.10 12.73
N GLY A 633 12.93 -0.94 12.61
CA GLY A 633 13.63 0.32 12.86
C GLY A 633 14.95 0.40 12.12
N LEU A 634 15.52 1.60 12.03
CA LEU A 634 16.78 1.85 11.32
C LEU A 634 17.95 1.79 12.28
N LEU A 635 18.97 1.00 11.97
CA LEU A 635 20.32 1.07 12.53
C LEU A 635 21.22 1.83 11.53
N PRO A 636 21.54 3.11 11.75
CA PRO A 636 22.45 3.86 10.90
C PRO A 636 23.87 3.30 10.99
N PHE A 637 24.64 3.35 9.89
CA PHE A 637 26.04 2.86 9.91
C PHE A 637 26.95 3.64 10.87
N GLU A 638 26.60 4.88 11.21
CA GLU A 638 27.30 5.68 12.22
C GLU A 638 27.13 5.11 13.64
N TYR A 639 26.07 4.34 13.88
CA TYR A 639 25.72 3.78 15.20
C TYR A 639 26.03 2.27 15.32
N VAL A 640 26.91 1.79 14.42
CA VAL A 640 27.56 0.48 14.50
C VAL A 640 28.99 0.71 14.98
N ASP A 641 29.41 -0.04 16.00
CA ASP A 641 30.54 0.35 16.86
C ASP A 641 31.93 -0.14 16.44
N ASP A 642 31.98 -1.16 15.56
CA ASP A 642 33.18 -1.94 15.25
C ASP A 642 33.88 -1.53 13.95
N ASP A 643 33.20 -0.81 13.05
CA ASP A 643 33.76 -0.32 11.79
C ASP A 643 32.93 0.82 11.16
N HIS A 644 33.50 1.48 10.14
CA HIS A 644 32.75 2.34 9.22
C HIS A 644 32.13 1.47 8.12
N TYR A 645 30.83 1.21 8.21
CA TYR A 645 30.10 0.46 7.19
C TYR A 645 29.65 1.37 6.05
N TYR A 646 29.56 0.77 4.87
CA TYR A 646 28.88 1.33 3.71
C TYR A 646 28.09 0.22 3.03
N TYR A 647 27.00 0.61 2.37
CA TYR A 647 26.25 -0.31 1.53
C TYR A 647 27.02 -0.57 0.24
N ASP A 648 27.35 -1.83 -0.04
CA ASP A 648 27.84 -2.23 -1.34
C ASP A 648 26.63 -2.72 -2.16
N GLU A 649 26.00 -1.79 -2.89
CA GLU A 649 24.88 -2.07 -3.80
C GLU A 649 25.19 -3.21 -4.79
N LYS A 650 26.46 -3.41 -5.16
CA LYS A 650 26.83 -4.52 -6.04
C LYS A 650 26.72 -5.84 -5.27
N HIS A 651 27.27 -5.93 -4.07
CA HIS A 651 27.26 -7.19 -3.31
C HIS A 651 25.95 -7.42 -2.53
N LEU A 652 25.09 -6.40 -2.42
CA LEU A 652 23.84 -6.39 -1.64
C LEU A 652 24.06 -6.72 -0.16
N ASN A 653 25.22 -6.32 0.37
CA ASN A 653 25.63 -6.41 1.77
C ASN A 653 26.06 -5.02 2.28
N ALA A 654 26.16 -4.84 3.60
CA ALA A 654 26.88 -3.73 4.20
C ALA A 654 28.27 -4.22 4.60
N MET A 655 29.32 -3.58 4.10
CA MET A 655 30.71 -4.02 4.30
C MET A 655 31.47 -3.01 5.17
N GLY A 656 32.10 -3.54 6.21
CA GLY A 656 33.02 -2.82 7.07
C GLY A 656 34.29 -2.43 6.31
N LYS A 657 34.69 -1.17 6.42
CA LYS A 657 35.85 -0.62 5.71
C LYS A 657 37.17 -1.25 6.16
N ASP A 658 37.39 -1.40 7.46
CA ASP A 658 38.68 -1.81 8.04
C ASP A 658 38.67 -3.26 8.55
N SER A 659 37.58 -3.69 9.19
CA SER A 659 37.33 -5.06 9.70
C SER A 659 37.08 -6.09 8.60
N LYS A 660 36.52 -5.66 7.46
CA LYS A 660 35.92 -6.52 6.41
C LYS A 660 34.80 -7.43 6.91
N ARG A 661 34.15 -7.10 8.04
CA ARG A 661 32.89 -7.72 8.44
C ARG A 661 31.81 -7.36 7.42
N GLU A 662 30.92 -8.30 7.14
CA GLU A 662 29.78 -8.11 6.26
C GLU A 662 28.49 -8.31 7.06
N PHE A 663 27.45 -7.52 6.75
CA PHE A 663 26.08 -7.76 7.15
C PHE A 663 25.22 -7.97 5.89
N ASN A 664 24.53 -9.10 5.85
CA ASN A 664 23.61 -9.49 4.80
C ASN A 664 22.18 -9.35 5.30
N ILE A 665 21.23 -9.27 4.37
CA ILE A 665 19.81 -9.48 4.70
C ILE A 665 19.67 -10.88 5.32
N GLY A 666 18.94 -11.00 6.42
CA GLY A 666 18.74 -12.23 7.18
C GLY A 666 19.73 -12.45 8.33
N ASP A 667 20.81 -11.66 8.43
CA ASP A 667 21.75 -11.77 9.55
C ASP A 667 21.10 -11.30 10.86
N GLU A 668 21.29 -12.08 11.93
CA GLU A 668 20.82 -11.79 13.29
C GLU A 668 21.73 -10.77 13.98
N ILE A 669 21.14 -9.85 14.73
CA ILE A 669 21.85 -8.75 15.41
C ILE A 669 21.09 -8.29 16.66
N ASP A 670 21.82 -8.09 17.75
CA ASP A 670 21.32 -7.42 18.95
C ASP A 670 21.45 -5.90 18.79
N VAL A 671 20.41 -5.17 19.18
CA VAL A 671 20.33 -3.70 19.06
C VAL A 671 19.68 -3.04 20.27
N ASP A 672 20.17 -1.86 20.62
CA ASP A 672 19.61 -1.01 21.67
C ASP A 672 18.78 0.13 21.03
N ILE A 673 17.65 0.46 21.63
CA ILE A 673 16.80 1.58 21.16
C ILE A 673 17.48 2.91 21.48
N PHE A 674 18.06 3.54 20.46
CA PHE A 674 18.80 4.80 20.60
C PHE A 674 17.88 6.03 20.66
N GLN A 675 16.91 6.11 19.75
CA GLN A 675 15.98 7.24 19.67
C GLN A 675 14.64 6.83 19.04
N CYS A 676 13.55 7.39 19.54
CA CYS A 676 12.23 7.34 18.89
C CYS A 676 11.72 8.76 18.62
N ASP A 677 11.30 9.03 17.39
CA ASP A 677 10.62 10.26 16.97
C ASP A 677 9.20 9.87 16.53
N VAL A 678 8.24 9.96 17.45
CA VAL A 678 6.83 9.58 17.22
C VAL A 678 6.19 10.48 16.16
N SER A 679 6.54 11.77 16.12
CA SER A 679 6.00 12.72 15.14
C SER A 679 6.38 12.36 13.70
N ARG A 680 7.58 11.79 13.51
CA ARG A 680 8.06 11.30 12.23
C ARG A 680 7.87 9.80 12.04
N ARG A 681 7.34 9.09 13.04
CA ARG A 681 7.15 7.63 13.08
C ARG A 681 8.45 6.88 12.79
N LYS A 682 9.54 7.28 13.47
CA LYS A 682 10.89 6.73 13.27
C LYS A 682 11.44 6.14 14.56
N ILE A 683 11.91 4.91 14.46
CA ILE A 683 12.70 4.22 15.48
C ILE A 683 14.14 4.12 14.96
N THR A 684 15.09 4.55 15.78
CA THR A 684 16.52 4.50 15.51
C THR A 684 17.19 3.60 16.54
N PHE A 685 17.94 2.63 16.04
CA PHE A 685 18.71 1.67 16.81
C PHE A 685 20.20 2.04 16.81
N CYS A 686 20.92 1.46 17.76
CA CYS A 686 22.38 1.40 17.79
C CYS A 686 22.82 0.00 18.24
N THR A 687 24.08 -0.37 18.04
CA THR A 687 24.60 -1.60 18.66
C THR A 687 24.83 -1.42 20.17
N PRO A 688 24.75 -2.48 21.00
CA PRO A 688 24.92 -2.35 22.46
C PRO A 688 26.24 -1.70 22.89
N PHE A 689 27.34 -1.96 22.18
CA PHE A 689 28.63 -1.32 22.48
C PHE A 689 28.72 0.13 21.97
N PHE A 690 27.93 0.51 20.96
CA PHE A 690 27.74 1.93 20.62
C PHE A 690 26.96 2.63 21.74
N TRP A 691 25.92 2.02 22.29
CA TRP A 691 25.18 2.54 23.45
C TRP A 691 26.10 2.75 24.66
N GLU A 692 26.87 1.73 25.05
CA GLU A 692 27.83 1.82 26.17
C GLU A 692 28.89 2.91 25.99
N LYS A 693 29.31 3.21 24.76
CA LYS A 693 30.23 4.32 24.44
C LYS A 693 29.54 5.69 24.39
N SER A 694 28.26 5.72 24.04
CA SER A 694 27.47 6.93 23.79
C SER A 694 26.71 7.43 25.02
N GLU A 695 26.52 6.57 26.02
CA GLU A 695 26.26 7.01 27.39
C GLU A 695 27.39 7.97 27.82
N VAL A 696 27.08 9.26 27.78
CA VAL A 696 27.93 10.30 28.35
C VAL A 696 28.29 9.88 29.78
N ASN A 697 29.59 9.88 30.11
CA ASN A 697 30.07 9.72 31.48
C ASN A 697 29.62 10.92 32.34
N LEU A 698 28.32 10.95 32.67
CA LEU A 698 27.70 11.94 33.53
C LEU A 698 28.20 11.66 34.95
N THR A 699 29.12 12.49 35.42
CA THR A 699 29.57 12.39 36.82
C THR A 699 28.37 12.65 37.75
N PRO A 700 28.43 12.20 39.02
CA PRO A 700 27.37 12.49 39.99
C PRO A 700 27.03 13.98 40.09
N GLU A 701 28.02 14.87 39.97
CA GLU A 701 27.78 16.33 39.95
C GLU A 701 27.03 16.80 38.71
N MET A 702 27.23 16.16 37.54
CA MET A 702 26.50 16.48 36.32
C MET A 702 25.05 16.02 36.39
N LEU A 703 24.78 14.83 36.95
CA LEU A 703 23.41 14.35 37.20
C LEU A 703 22.68 15.25 38.20
N GLU A 704 23.36 15.72 39.25
CA GLU A 704 22.79 16.64 40.23
C GLU A 704 22.55 18.04 39.64
N ALA A 705 23.44 18.52 38.77
CA ALA A 705 23.24 19.77 38.03
C ALA A 705 22.08 19.69 37.01
N LEU A 706 21.89 18.56 36.33
CA LEU A 706 20.77 18.36 35.40
C LEU A 706 19.43 18.29 36.13
N LYS A 707 19.36 17.56 37.26
CA LYS A 707 18.18 17.56 38.16
C LYS A 707 17.83 18.95 38.71
N LYS A 708 18.83 19.81 38.94
CA LYS A 708 18.63 21.19 39.42
C LYS A 708 18.10 22.15 38.35
N ASN A 709 18.07 21.73 37.08
CA ASN A 709 17.51 22.46 35.95
C ASN A 709 16.32 21.71 35.30
N ASP A 710 15.64 20.84 36.06
CA ASP A 710 14.50 20.00 35.65
C ASP A 710 14.73 19.10 34.41
N VAL A 711 16.00 18.84 34.06
CA VAL A 711 16.35 17.89 32.99
C VAL A 711 16.34 16.47 33.54
N THR A 712 15.30 15.71 33.17
CA THR A 712 15.16 14.30 33.54
C THR A 712 16.05 13.42 32.67
N VAL A 713 17.12 12.87 33.25
CA VAL A 713 17.99 11.89 32.58
C VAL A 713 17.54 10.47 32.94
N ILE A 714 17.13 9.69 31.93
CA ILE A 714 16.81 8.27 32.10
C ILE A 714 18.10 7.45 31.99
N THR A 715 18.91 7.42 33.05
CA THR A 715 19.95 6.38 33.22
C THR A 715 19.31 5.11 33.76
N LYS A 716 19.69 3.93 33.24
CA LYS A 716 19.13 2.59 33.56
C LYS A 716 18.41 2.52 34.92
N ALA A 717 17.08 2.58 34.89
CA ALA A 717 16.27 2.44 36.09
C ALA A 717 16.34 0.99 36.61
N PRO A 718 16.73 0.75 37.87
CA PRO A 718 16.51 -0.55 38.49
C PRO A 718 15.01 -0.72 38.73
N PHE A 719 14.44 -1.82 38.23
CA PHE A 719 13.05 -2.19 38.47
C PHE A 719 12.71 -2.17 39.97
N PHE A 720 11.61 -1.51 40.34
CA PHE A 720 10.85 -1.87 41.52
C PHE A 720 9.34 -1.74 41.26
N VAL A 721 8.66 -2.88 41.31
CA VAL A 721 7.21 -2.94 41.49
C VAL A 721 6.92 -2.84 42.99
N GLN A 722 6.10 -1.89 43.41
CA GLN A 722 5.11 -2.06 44.49
C GLN A 722 4.25 -0.82 44.68
N HIS A 723 2.96 -0.91 44.30
CA HIS A 723 1.83 -0.68 45.20
C HIS A 723 0.52 -1.15 44.54
N HIS A 724 0.22 -2.44 44.68
CA HIS A 724 -1.13 -2.99 44.54
C HIS A 724 -1.36 -3.99 45.69
N GLU A 725 -1.66 -3.46 46.87
CA GLU A 725 -2.29 -4.24 47.95
C GLU A 725 -3.51 -3.47 48.45
N ASP A 726 -4.67 -3.77 47.87
CA ASP A 726 -5.95 -3.60 48.57
C ASP A 726 -7.03 -4.56 48.00
N TYR A 727 -6.71 -5.86 47.94
CA TYR A 727 -7.72 -6.92 47.89
C TYR A 727 -7.23 -8.17 48.63
N ARG A 728 -7.46 -8.21 49.95
CA ARG A 728 -7.53 -9.49 50.68
C ARG A 728 -8.92 -10.08 50.49
N MET A 729 -9.00 -11.32 50.00
CA MET A 729 -9.42 -12.47 50.81
C MET A 729 -9.28 -13.81 50.04
N ALA A 730 -9.22 -14.92 50.80
CA ALA A 730 -9.42 -16.31 50.37
C ALA A 730 -8.28 -17.12 49.67
N GLY A 731 -7.17 -17.33 50.38
CA GLY A 731 -6.67 -18.68 50.73
C GLY A 731 -5.87 -19.54 49.72
N GLY A 732 -4.67 -20.04 50.09
CA GLY A 732 -3.95 -20.96 49.19
C GLY A 732 -2.57 -21.59 49.52
N LYS A 733 -2.02 -21.57 50.76
CA LYS A 733 -0.95 -22.50 51.27
C LYS A 733 0.10 -23.10 50.28
N ARG A 734 1.38 -22.64 50.33
CA ARG A 734 2.62 -23.38 50.81
C ARG A 734 3.98 -22.97 50.17
N LYS A 735 4.98 -22.76 51.06
CA LYS A 735 6.42 -23.23 51.03
C LYS A 735 7.36 -22.92 49.83
N PHE A 736 8.69 -22.73 49.96
CA PHE A 736 9.61 -22.27 51.05
C PHE A 736 11.08 -22.21 50.52
N GLY A 737 11.88 -21.21 50.92
CA GLY A 737 13.38 -21.21 50.88
C GLY A 737 14.06 -20.77 49.56
N GLY A 738 15.28 -20.20 49.55
CA GLY A 738 16.13 -19.71 50.66
C GLY A 738 17.63 -19.52 50.28
N SER A 739 18.36 -18.67 51.02
CA SER A 739 19.84 -18.41 50.98
C SER A 739 20.42 -17.63 49.76
N THR A 740 21.63 -17.01 49.79
CA THR A 740 22.23 -15.89 50.59
C THR A 740 23.74 -15.79 50.29
N PHE A 741 24.31 -14.56 50.11
CA PHE A 741 25.65 -14.03 50.51
C PHE A 741 26.08 -12.85 49.58
N SER A 742 26.46 -11.62 50.02
CA SER A 742 27.70 -11.14 50.70
C SER A 742 28.94 -11.04 49.76
N ARG A 743 29.82 -10.01 49.72
CA ARG A 743 30.10 -8.80 50.57
C ARG A 743 31.23 -7.90 49.95
N PHE A 744 31.27 -6.58 50.28
CA PHE A 744 32.41 -5.60 50.34
C PHE A 744 33.42 -5.45 49.15
N GLY A 745 34.11 -4.31 48.90
CA GLY A 745 34.07 -2.94 49.47
C GLY A 745 35.40 -2.14 49.32
N GLY A 746 35.34 -0.80 49.25
CA GLY A 746 36.47 0.16 49.31
C GLY A 746 37.03 0.65 47.94
N ALA A 747 37.36 1.91 47.59
CA ALA A 747 37.44 3.27 48.18
C ALA A 747 38.87 3.88 48.20
N SER A 748 39.14 4.91 47.36
CA SER A 748 40.00 6.08 47.70
C SER A 748 40.12 7.17 46.60
N ASN A 749 39.73 8.39 46.94
CA ASN A 749 40.06 9.76 46.44
C ASN A 749 41.08 10.00 45.31
N GLY A 750 40.81 11.04 44.49
CA GLY A 750 41.70 12.22 44.45
C GLY A 750 41.83 13.03 43.16
N GLY A 751 41.41 14.31 43.19
CA GLY A 751 42.03 15.41 42.41
C GLY A 751 41.33 15.81 41.10
N ALA A 752 40.95 17.09 41.00
CA ALA A 752 40.28 17.67 39.83
C ALA A 752 41.25 18.39 38.89
N ASP A 753 40.88 18.50 37.61
CA ASP A 753 40.91 19.79 36.88
C ASP A 753 40.04 19.72 35.61
N ASN A 754 39.31 20.80 35.29
CA ASN A 754 38.27 20.81 34.26
C ASN A 754 38.47 21.96 33.25
N ARG A 755 38.47 21.66 31.94
CA ARG A 755 38.37 22.67 30.86
C ARG A 755 37.65 22.16 29.60
N GLY A 756 36.33 22.39 29.56
CA GLY A 756 35.65 23.02 28.41
C GLY A 756 35.48 22.23 27.10
N GLY A 757 34.32 21.60 26.94
CA GLY A 757 33.71 21.24 25.65
C GLY A 757 32.40 22.02 25.43
N LYS A 758 32.06 22.35 24.17
CA LYS A 758 30.92 23.22 23.82
C LYS A 758 29.59 22.45 23.76
N GLY A 759 28.48 23.14 24.04
CA GLY A 759 27.15 22.52 24.19
C GLY A 759 26.34 22.36 22.91
N TYR A 760 25.27 21.57 23.03
CA TYR A 760 24.17 21.43 22.08
C TYR A 760 22.89 22.07 22.63
N HIS A 761 21.98 22.49 21.74
CA HIS A 761 20.73 23.14 22.11
C HIS A 761 19.69 22.16 22.66
N VAL A 762 19.01 22.53 23.75
CA VAL A 762 17.87 21.81 24.33
C VAL A 762 16.61 22.65 24.11
N TYR A 763 15.54 22.03 23.59
CA TYR A 763 14.22 22.64 23.52
C TYR A 763 13.52 22.50 24.88
N ASN A 764 13.00 23.61 25.43
CA ASN A 764 12.36 23.63 26.73
C ASN A 764 10.87 23.26 26.62
N ARG A 765 10.36 22.39 27.52
CA ARG A 765 9.00 21.84 27.44
C ARG A 765 8.12 22.37 28.59
N GLU A 766 7.86 23.68 28.57
CA GLU A 766 6.97 24.35 29.55
C GLU A 766 5.91 25.21 28.85
N ALA A 767 4.76 24.59 28.54
CA ALA A 767 3.46 25.24 28.37
C ALA A 767 2.39 24.17 28.09
N LEU A 768 1.82 23.58 29.15
CA LEU A 768 0.54 22.83 29.20
C LEU A 768 0.45 22.11 30.56
N ASN A 769 0.14 22.85 31.64
CA ASN A 769 -0.55 22.39 32.86
C ASN A 769 -0.52 23.47 33.96
N SER A 770 -1.28 24.55 33.78
CA SER A 770 -1.75 25.37 34.89
C SER A 770 -3.04 26.09 34.50
N ASP A 771 -4.17 25.47 34.83
CA ASP A 771 -5.37 26.10 35.40
C ASP A 771 -6.49 25.07 35.49
N TYR A 772 -6.87 24.69 36.71
CA TYR A 772 -8.24 24.37 37.18
C TYR A 772 -8.17 23.76 38.59
N ALA A 773 -8.14 24.65 39.60
CA ALA A 773 -8.34 24.27 41.00
C ALA A 773 -9.02 25.42 41.76
N VAL A 774 -10.35 25.38 41.86
CA VAL A 774 -11.12 26.18 42.85
C VAL A 774 -12.25 25.34 43.45
N ASP A 775 -12.06 25.06 44.74
CA ASP A 775 -13.01 24.79 45.83
C ASP A 775 -14.39 24.12 45.60
N ILE A 776 -14.44 22.95 46.23
CA ILE A 776 -15.55 22.30 46.95
C ILE A 776 -16.58 23.26 47.55
N ASP A 777 -17.88 22.97 47.35
CA ASP A 777 -18.84 23.01 48.47
C ASP A 777 -19.89 21.88 48.39
N LYS A 778 -20.37 21.43 49.55
CA LYS A 778 -21.22 20.23 49.71
C LYS A 778 -22.70 20.57 49.83
N LYS A 779 -23.59 19.75 49.23
CA LYS A 779 -24.87 19.34 49.86
C LYS A 779 -25.63 18.22 49.10
N ASN A 780 -25.68 17.06 49.77
CA ASN A 780 -26.79 16.11 49.99
C ASN A 780 -28.01 16.00 49.04
N ASN A 781 -28.50 14.75 49.00
CA ASN A 781 -29.83 14.24 48.60
C ASN A 781 -30.09 14.14 47.08
N SER A 782 -30.86 13.17 46.56
CA SER A 782 -31.28 11.82 47.01
C SER A 782 -32.20 11.24 45.91
N SER A 783 -32.25 9.90 45.71
CA SER A 783 -33.29 9.15 44.94
C SER A 783 -33.49 9.59 43.47
N GLU A 784 -34.16 8.88 42.55
CA GLU A 784 -34.49 7.46 42.27
C GLU A 784 -34.88 7.42 40.76
N GLU A 785 -34.98 6.23 40.16
CA GLU A 785 -35.84 5.87 39.01
C GLU A 785 -35.96 6.85 37.79
N ALA A 786 -35.44 6.52 36.61
CA ALA A 786 -35.94 5.54 35.61
C ALA A 786 -36.98 6.08 34.58
N SER A 787 -36.64 5.84 33.31
CA SER A 787 -37.54 5.56 32.16
C SER A 787 -38.23 6.68 31.36
N ASN A 788 -38.25 6.40 30.05
CA ASN A 788 -39.31 6.68 29.05
C ASN A 788 -39.51 8.08 28.42
N ASN A 789 -39.06 8.15 27.16
CA ASN A 789 -39.91 8.27 25.95
C ASN A 789 -40.78 9.52 25.69
N ASN A 790 -40.58 10.02 24.46
CA ASN A 790 -41.58 10.15 23.37
C ASN A 790 -42.12 11.54 22.94
N TYR A 791 -42.09 11.69 21.60
CA TYR A 791 -43.01 12.41 20.69
C TYR A 791 -43.32 13.90 20.88
N GLY A 792 -43.34 14.63 19.76
CA GLY A 792 -44.21 15.81 19.61
C GLY A 792 -43.86 16.77 18.49
N GLU A 793 -44.22 16.47 17.24
CA GLU A 793 -44.23 17.47 16.16
C GLU A 793 -45.15 18.66 16.47
N ARG A 794 -44.83 19.85 15.94
CA ARG A 794 -45.84 20.71 15.32
C ARG A 794 -45.28 21.78 14.38
N ARG A 795 -45.81 21.80 13.14
CA ARG A 795 -45.64 22.87 12.16
C ARG A 795 -46.53 24.08 12.49
N TYR A 796 -46.13 25.27 12.07
CA TYR A 796 -47.05 26.28 11.53
C TYR A 796 -46.36 27.11 10.43
N SER A 797 -47.11 27.49 9.41
CA SER A 797 -46.68 28.26 8.25
C SER A 797 -47.52 29.52 8.07
N THR A 798 -46.94 30.57 7.48
CA THR A 798 -47.59 31.60 6.64
C THR A 798 -46.45 32.36 5.93
N ASP A 799 -46.36 32.41 4.60
CA ASP A 799 -47.07 33.33 3.67
C ASP A 799 -46.78 34.82 3.92
N ARG A 800 -46.59 35.72 2.93
CA ARG A 800 -46.20 35.64 1.48
C ARG A 800 -46.12 37.08 0.93
N ARG A 801 -45.20 37.39 -0.01
CA ARG A 801 -45.23 38.59 -0.93
C ARG A 801 -45.13 39.97 -0.25
N GLU A 802 -44.82 41.12 -0.84
CA GLU A 802 -44.24 41.66 -2.11
C GLU A 802 -43.76 43.11 -1.76
N GLY A 803 -43.00 43.92 -2.51
CA GLY A 803 -42.40 43.86 -3.85
C GLY A 803 -42.00 45.30 -4.31
N TYR A 804 -41.20 45.46 -5.38
CA TYR A 804 -40.74 46.75 -6.00
C TYR A 804 -39.78 47.65 -5.17
N SER A 805 -38.99 48.59 -5.73
CA SER A 805 -38.30 48.73 -7.04
C SER A 805 -37.51 50.06 -7.07
N SER A 806 -36.47 50.15 -7.94
CA SER A 806 -35.87 51.38 -8.53
C SER A 806 -35.03 52.34 -7.66
N ASP A 807 -34.11 53.17 -8.20
CA ASP A 807 -33.19 53.12 -9.36
C ASP A 807 -32.30 54.42 -9.30
N ARG A 808 -31.12 54.44 -9.95
CA ARG A 808 -30.30 55.65 -10.34
C ARG A 808 -29.63 56.55 -9.26
N ARG A 809 -28.55 57.33 -9.55
CA ARG A 809 -27.40 57.31 -10.52
C ARG A 809 -26.48 58.54 -10.26
N GLU A 810 -25.22 58.52 -10.76
CA GLU A 810 -24.31 59.67 -11.07
C GLU A 810 -23.85 60.55 -9.85
N GLY A 811 -22.77 61.35 -9.82
CA GLY A 811 -21.62 61.65 -10.72
C GLY A 811 -21.23 63.15 -10.66
N GLY A 812 -19.97 63.65 -10.56
CA GLY A 812 -18.62 63.07 -10.40
C GLY A 812 -17.49 64.15 -10.55
N PHE A 813 -16.20 63.74 -10.57
CA PHE A 813 -14.98 64.48 -11.04
C PHE A 813 -14.29 65.66 -10.27
N ASN A 814 -12.95 65.54 -10.16
CA ASN A 814 -11.85 66.47 -10.60
C ASN A 814 -11.02 67.41 -9.66
N ARG A 815 -9.67 67.32 -9.84
CA ARG A 815 -8.60 68.36 -9.82
C ARG A 815 -8.18 69.01 -8.46
N ASP A 816 -6.97 69.57 -8.24
CA ASP A 816 -5.75 69.83 -9.05
C ASP A 816 -4.51 70.13 -8.14
N ARG A 817 -3.25 69.83 -8.58
CA ARG A 817 -1.93 70.47 -8.22
C ARG A 817 -1.41 70.42 -6.76
N GLY A 818 -0.11 70.55 -6.42
CA GLY A 818 1.16 70.58 -7.21
C GLY A 818 2.36 71.23 -6.46
N GLY A 819 3.62 70.89 -6.84
CA GLY A 819 4.90 71.58 -6.49
C GLY A 819 5.85 70.84 -5.51
N TYR A 820 7.14 71.19 -5.31
CA TYR A 820 8.21 71.73 -6.21
C TYR A 820 9.59 71.73 -5.45
N HIS A 821 10.73 71.58 -6.17
CA HIS A 821 12.15 71.93 -5.76
C HIS A 821 12.88 71.06 -4.68
N SER A 822 14.23 70.90 -4.63
CA SER A 822 15.37 71.10 -5.58
C SER A 822 16.77 70.72 -4.94
N TYR A 823 17.84 70.55 -5.75
CA TYR A 823 19.30 70.39 -5.41
C TYR A 823 19.77 69.02 -4.86
N HIS A 824 21.00 68.49 -5.03
CA HIS A 824 22.28 68.77 -5.75
C HIS A 824 22.88 67.38 -6.14
N ARG A 825 23.32 67.03 -7.36
CA ARG A 825 24.60 67.24 -8.08
C ARG A 825 25.93 67.05 -7.32
N ASP A 826 26.68 65.99 -7.65
CA ASP A 826 28.05 65.95 -8.23
C ASP A 826 28.63 64.51 -8.08
N ASP A 827 28.91 63.77 -9.17
CA ASP A 827 30.17 63.71 -9.96
C ASP A 827 31.37 63.04 -9.23
N ASN A 828 31.73 61.82 -9.67
CA ASN A 828 33.14 61.50 -10.01
C ASN A 828 33.30 60.24 -10.87
N ARG A 829 34.44 60.18 -11.58
CA ARG A 829 34.78 59.19 -12.62
C ARG A 829 35.88 58.21 -12.14
N ASP A 830 36.35 57.42 -13.11
CA ASP A 830 37.59 56.64 -13.18
C ASP A 830 37.45 55.17 -12.71
N GLY A 831 37.94 54.16 -13.45
CA GLY A 831 38.62 54.16 -14.74
C GLY A 831 39.71 53.07 -14.81
N GLU A 832 39.85 52.40 -15.96
CA GLU A 832 41.05 51.63 -16.37
C GLU A 832 41.39 50.34 -15.56
N HIS A 833 42.18 49.35 -16.03
CA HIS A 833 42.39 48.71 -17.35
C HIS A 833 43.29 47.45 -17.12
N ARG A 834 43.36 46.52 -18.12
CA ARG A 834 44.35 45.40 -18.28
C ARG A 834 44.13 44.16 -17.38
N SER A 835 44.28 42.89 -17.79
CA SER A 835 44.88 42.14 -18.93
C SER A 835 46.30 41.56 -18.75
N PHE A 836 46.43 40.26 -19.04
CA PHE A 836 47.63 39.45 -19.34
C PHE A 836 48.68 39.15 -18.25
N HIS A 837 48.80 37.87 -17.86
CA HIS A 837 49.90 36.90 -18.12
C HIS A 837 49.56 35.62 -17.30
N LYS A 838 49.69 34.36 -17.72
CA LYS A 838 50.59 33.59 -18.61
C LYS A 838 51.93 33.19 -17.96
N ASP A 839 52.36 31.98 -18.31
CA ASP A 839 53.64 31.30 -18.06
C ASP A 839 53.78 30.73 -16.62
N ASP A 840 54.05 29.44 -16.36
CA ASP A 840 54.91 28.36 -16.90
C ASP A 840 56.03 28.03 -15.89
N ASN A 841 56.02 26.80 -15.34
CA ASN A 841 57.16 26.00 -14.86
C ASN A 841 56.59 24.69 -14.28
N ARG A 842 56.86 23.46 -14.76
CA ARG A 842 58.09 22.78 -15.21
C ARG A 842 59.18 22.65 -14.14
N GLY A 843 59.62 21.42 -13.91
CA GLY A 843 60.70 21.04 -12.98
C GLY A 843 60.37 19.75 -12.22
N SER A 844 60.43 18.51 -12.72
CA SER A 844 61.38 17.76 -13.57
C SER A 844 62.42 16.93 -12.79
N TYR A 845 62.65 15.70 -13.25
CA TYR A 845 63.67 14.71 -12.83
C TYR A 845 63.45 13.99 -11.48
N GLY A 846 63.69 12.67 -11.37
CA GLY A 846 64.03 11.71 -12.44
C GLY A 846 64.46 10.32 -11.92
N HIS A 847 64.62 9.38 -12.86
CA HIS A 847 65.49 8.17 -12.85
C HIS A 847 65.64 7.33 -11.56
N SER A 848 65.14 6.10 -11.46
CA SER A 848 65.44 4.83 -12.19
C SER A 848 66.36 3.88 -11.39
N ASP A 849 66.56 2.65 -11.90
CA ASP A 849 67.27 1.49 -11.32
C ASP A 849 66.43 0.71 -10.27
N ARG A 850 66.31 -0.63 -10.29
CA ARG A 850 67.02 -1.76 -10.97
C ARG A 850 66.04 -2.96 -11.16
N LYS A 851 66.14 -3.80 -12.22
CA LYS A 851 66.88 -5.10 -12.32
C LYS A 851 66.60 -6.07 -11.14
N GLU A 852 66.41 -7.39 -11.27
CA GLU A 852 66.54 -8.46 -12.29
C GLU A 852 65.36 -9.48 -12.08
N GLY A 853 65.09 -10.56 -12.84
CA GLY A 853 65.78 -11.25 -13.92
C GLY A 853 65.98 -12.77 -13.63
N TYR A 854 65.42 -13.65 -14.47
CA TYR A 854 65.70 -15.11 -14.66
C TYR A 854 65.06 -16.18 -13.73
N GLY A 855 64.57 -17.27 -14.35
CA GLY A 855 64.21 -18.54 -13.66
C GLY A 855 63.38 -19.57 -14.49
N HIS A 856 64.05 -20.57 -15.07
CA HIS A 856 63.58 -21.84 -15.70
C HIS A 856 62.54 -22.67 -14.88
N SER A 857 61.81 -23.71 -15.37
CA SER A 857 61.54 -24.33 -16.71
C SER A 857 60.58 -25.55 -16.63
N SER A 858 59.89 -25.91 -17.74
CA SER A 858 59.37 -27.27 -18.14
C SER A 858 58.30 -27.98 -17.26
N TYR A 859 57.30 -28.75 -17.71
CA TYR A 859 56.86 -29.37 -19.00
C TYR A 859 55.30 -29.28 -19.09
N GLY A 860 54.56 -29.41 -20.22
CA GLY A 860 54.91 -29.52 -21.65
C GLY A 860 53.69 -29.94 -22.54
N HIS A 861 53.61 -29.41 -23.79
CA HIS A 861 52.87 -29.86 -25.00
C HIS A 861 51.32 -30.07 -24.97
N HIS A 862 50.53 -29.82 -26.05
CA HIS A 862 50.80 -29.45 -27.46
C HIS A 862 49.70 -28.50 -28.03
N ASP A 863 50.09 -27.42 -28.71
CA ASP A 863 49.95 -27.13 -30.18
C ASP A 863 48.79 -27.81 -30.97
N ASN A 864 48.11 -27.23 -31.97
CA ASN A 864 48.33 -26.10 -32.90
C ASN A 864 46.94 -25.63 -33.47
N ASP A 865 46.71 -24.61 -34.31
CA ASP A 865 47.54 -23.90 -35.30
C ASP A 865 46.99 -22.49 -35.66
N HIS A 866 47.73 -21.74 -36.50
CA HIS A 866 47.48 -20.34 -36.97
C HIS A 866 46.20 -20.16 -37.85
N GLY A 867 45.61 -18.98 -38.11
CA GLY A 867 45.94 -17.56 -37.84
C GLY A 867 46.27 -16.78 -39.12
N HIS A 868 45.69 -15.57 -39.38
CA HIS A 868 46.33 -14.46 -40.13
C HIS A 868 45.50 -13.14 -40.25
N TYR A 869 46.28 -12.04 -40.32
CA TYR A 869 46.02 -10.61 -40.59
C TYR A 869 44.84 -10.19 -41.49
N GLY A 870 44.29 -8.96 -41.42
CA GLY A 870 44.59 -7.81 -40.52
C GLY A 870 44.64 -6.44 -41.25
N HIS A 871 44.16 -5.38 -40.58
CA HIS A 871 44.34 -3.93 -40.89
C HIS A 871 43.86 -3.39 -42.27
N SER A 872 43.45 -2.12 -42.44
CA SER A 872 43.01 -1.06 -41.50
C SER A 872 42.42 0.14 -42.26
N ASP A 873 41.64 0.94 -41.54
CA ASP A 873 41.45 2.40 -41.67
C ASP A 873 40.83 3.07 -42.92
N ASP A 874 39.92 3.98 -42.54
CA ASP A 874 39.85 5.40 -42.93
C ASP A 874 38.79 5.91 -43.95
N ARG A 875 37.93 6.77 -43.38
CA ARG A 875 37.36 8.03 -43.91
C ARG A 875 36.20 8.04 -44.92
N ARG A 876 35.12 8.64 -44.39
CA ARG A 876 34.37 9.79 -44.95
C ARG A 876 33.79 9.64 -46.39
N GLY A 877 32.47 9.50 -46.43
CA GLY A 877 31.65 10.69 -46.68
C GLY A 877 30.89 10.77 -48.00
N GLY A 878 29.56 10.72 -47.88
CA GLY A 878 28.67 11.68 -48.52
C GLY A 878 28.07 11.30 -49.88
N TYR A 879 26.81 11.72 -50.06
CA TYR A 879 26.02 11.77 -51.31
C TYR A 879 25.67 10.39 -51.91
N GLY A 880 24.47 10.16 -52.47
CA GLY A 880 23.28 11.00 -52.57
C GLY A 880 22.48 10.72 -53.85
N HIS A 881 21.14 10.73 -53.75
CA HIS A 881 20.14 10.74 -54.83
C HIS A 881 19.91 9.49 -55.72
N GLY A 882 18.63 9.37 -56.15
CA GLY A 882 18.12 8.51 -57.24
C GLY A 882 17.28 7.35 -56.73
N ARG A 883 15.94 7.41 -56.65
CA ARG A 883 14.94 7.38 -57.76
C ARG A 883 15.21 6.21 -58.72
N ASP A 884 14.27 5.31 -59.01
CA ASP A 884 12.91 5.59 -59.49
C ASP A 884 11.88 4.47 -59.21
N ASP A 885 10.60 4.81 -59.40
CA ASP A 885 9.44 3.91 -59.34
C ASP A 885 9.41 2.84 -60.45
N SER A 886 8.81 1.67 -60.17
CA SER A 886 7.80 1.10 -61.09
C SER A 886 6.94 0.01 -60.45
N ARG A 887 5.62 0.08 -60.68
CA ARG A 887 4.61 -0.91 -60.25
C ARG A 887 4.54 -2.08 -61.24
N GLY A 888 4.24 -3.30 -60.77
CA GLY A 888 3.96 -4.44 -61.63
C GLY A 888 3.34 -5.64 -60.90
N SER A 889 2.00 -5.72 -60.86
CA SER A 889 1.27 -6.83 -60.24
C SER A 889 1.02 -7.99 -61.21
N TYR A 890 1.27 -9.24 -60.80
CA TYR A 890 0.86 -10.45 -61.54
C TYR A 890 0.21 -11.51 -60.64
N ARG A 891 -0.82 -12.19 -61.16
CA ARG A 891 -1.48 -13.38 -60.58
C ARG A 891 -1.09 -14.62 -61.39
N ARG A 892 -0.75 -15.75 -60.73
CA ARG A 892 -1.45 -17.06 -60.83
C ARG A 892 -0.72 -18.22 -60.10
N ASN A 893 -1.52 -19.20 -59.72
CA ASN A 893 -1.23 -20.41 -58.92
C ASN A 893 -0.23 -21.41 -59.55
N ASN A 894 0.41 -22.26 -58.72
CA ASN A 894 0.09 -23.70 -58.68
C ASN A 894 0.69 -24.51 -57.49
N ASP A 895 -0.13 -25.44 -56.97
CA ASP A 895 0.13 -26.77 -56.38
C ASP A 895 1.20 -27.09 -55.28
N ARG A 896 0.66 -27.60 -54.14
CA ARG A 896 0.96 -28.89 -53.42
C ARG A 896 2.19 -29.11 -52.49
N LYS A 897 1.83 -29.35 -51.21
CA LYS A 897 2.17 -30.50 -50.31
C LYS A 897 3.65 -30.81 -49.92
N GLY A 898 3.88 -31.08 -48.61
CA GLY A 898 4.95 -32.00 -48.15
C GLY A 898 5.28 -32.00 -46.64
N TYR A 899 5.08 -33.13 -45.95
CA TYR A 899 5.36 -33.42 -44.53
C TYR A 899 6.83 -33.80 -44.20
N HIS A 900 7.18 -33.79 -42.90
CA HIS A 900 8.03 -34.80 -42.21
C HIS A 900 7.57 -34.90 -40.72
N SER A 901 6.98 -36.02 -40.24
CA SER A 901 7.58 -37.26 -39.64
C SER A 901 8.36 -37.02 -38.34
N TYR A 902 8.17 -37.72 -37.22
CA TYR A 902 8.06 -39.17 -36.93
C TYR A 902 7.10 -39.46 -35.73
N ASP A 903 6.69 -40.68 -35.35
CA ASP A 903 6.39 -41.97 -36.01
C ASP A 903 5.66 -42.88 -34.97
N SER A 904 5.35 -44.13 -35.30
CA SER A 904 4.12 -44.82 -34.92
C SER A 904 4.28 -46.19 -34.25
N ARG A 905 3.18 -46.72 -33.68
CA ARG A 905 2.75 -48.14 -33.59
C ARG A 905 1.34 -48.19 -32.95
N ASN A 906 0.25 -48.34 -33.72
CA ASN A 906 -0.40 -49.61 -34.13
C ASN A 906 -0.88 -50.45 -32.92
N TYR A 907 -2.17 -50.82 -32.80
CA TYR A 907 -2.89 -51.63 -33.79
C TYR A 907 -4.41 -51.35 -33.93
N ASN A 908 -4.92 -51.68 -35.14
CA ASN A 908 -6.29 -51.96 -35.61
C ASN A 908 -7.33 -52.52 -34.60
N SER A 909 -8.65 -52.47 -34.84
CA SER A 909 -9.55 -51.70 -35.75
C SER A 909 -11.03 -52.05 -35.35
N ASP A 910 -12.16 -51.76 -36.03
CA ASP A 910 -12.42 -51.25 -37.39
C ASP A 910 -13.63 -50.28 -37.49
N LYS A 911 -14.74 -50.65 -38.16
CA LYS A 911 -15.75 -49.68 -38.65
C LYS A 911 -17.22 -50.12 -38.53
N SER A 912 -18.06 -49.08 -38.50
CA SER A 912 -19.38 -48.86 -39.15
C SER A 912 -20.47 -48.47 -38.15
N LYS A 913 -21.01 -47.24 -38.14
CA LYS A 913 -21.89 -46.56 -39.13
C LYS A 913 -23.20 -47.32 -39.43
N TYR A 914 -24.33 -46.81 -38.92
CA TYR A 914 -25.42 -46.23 -39.74
C TYR A 914 -26.49 -45.51 -38.87
N ASN A 915 -27.24 -44.59 -39.49
CA ASN A 915 -28.37 -43.83 -38.91
C ASN A 915 -29.56 -44.72 -38.50
N ASN A 916 -30.36 -44.31 -37.51
CA ASN A 916 -31.72 -43.75 -37.77
C ASN A 916 -32.48 -43.26 -36.52
N ASN A 917 -33.55 -42.51 -36.81
CA ASN A 917 -34.51 -41.93 -35.87
C ASN A 917 -35.24 -42.96 -34.97
N GLY A 918 -35.68 -42.48 -33.80
CA GLY A 918 -37.10 -42.61 -33.42
C GLY A 918 -37.46 -43.37 -32.14
N GLY A 919 -38.12 -42.64 -31.23
CA GLY A 919 -39.38 -43.10 -30.63
C GLY A 919 -39.37 -44.09 -29.45
N ASN A 920 -39.66 -43.54 -28.28
CA ASN A 920 -40.58 -44.06 -27.26
C ASN A 920 -40.31 -45.33 -26.42
N ASP A 921 -40.78 -45.22 -25.18
CA ASP A 921 -41.32 -46.24 -24.27
C ASP A 921 -40.41 -47.21 -23.49
N ASN A 922 -40.38 -46.93 -22.18
CA ASN A 922 -40.64 -47.83 -21.06
C ASN A 922 -39.65 -48.95 -20.64
N SER A 923 -39.24 -48.77 -19.38
CA SER A 923 -39.34 -49.75 -18.29
C SER A 923 -38.17 -50.70 -17.98
N SER A 924 -37.64 -50.48 -16.76
CA SER A 924 -37.33 -51.47 -15.72
C SER A 924 -36.07 -52.34 -15.76
N ASN A 925 -35.54 -52.51 -14.53
CA ASN A 925 -34.72 -53.61 -13.99
C ASN A 925 -33.18 -53.63 -14.16
N SER A 926 -32.54 -53.13 -13.08
CA SER A 926 -31.72 -53.91 -12.12
C SER A 926 -30.31 -54.40 -12.48
N ASN A 927 -29.39 -54.07 -11.57
CA ASN A 927 -28.22 -54.83 -11.11
C ASN A 927 -27.17 -55.25 -12.15
N ASN A 928 -26.05 -54.50 -12.20
CA ASN A 928 -24.85 -54.84 -11.42
C ASN A 928 -23.91 -53.63 -11.31
#